data_AF-A0A2N2GF21-F1
#
_entry.id   AF-A0A2N2GF21-F1
#
_cell.length_a   1.000
_cell.length_b   1.000
_cell.length_c   1.000
_cell.angle_alpha   90.00
_cell.angle_beta   90.00
_cell.angle_gamma   90.00
#
_symmetry.space_group_name_H-M   'P 1'
#
loop_
_entity.id
_entity.type
_entity.pdbx_description
1 polymer ?
#
loop_
_entity_poly.entity_id
_entity_poly.type
_entity_poly.pdbx_seq_one_letter_code
_entity_poly.pdbx_strand_id
1 'polypeptide(L)'
;MKKLLTSVFAAFLLIIITVCTIEAGAQSLEDAISAVKRGDINYVRDFIEKGADVNLKDKAGCSLLCWATVYEKADIARFLIEKGADVNTKENIGWTPLHRVAAFTKKTDIVNILTEKGADLNVKDKYGKTPLILAVDSRGNDVARLLIQKGADVNTRDKNGMTPLDYAAKNNNAEIARFLIENGANVNSKGGHSPLYLALIHKNINTMRVLIEKGANVNEGDRSTLLHSAALSGMTDIARLLVEKGAKVDAKNEYGATPLHSAVSSKKIDLVRFLLEKGADVNAKDKTGWTPLHKAASEGQTDIVRLLIEKGADVSAKNNLGSTPVSFAIMDGYLEVVQVLMEKGAIVDEKEALKDAVYHKKTNLAGFFIERGANVNDRYRYGETLLHQVAEGKTDMARFLIKKGADVNAKNNDGETPLHKAARYGNVEMIHLLIENGADAGKEDNKGDTPVETAKKYGMDKAKQALRDAKNKYAAKKTATPSYSPKSAVKEKLFVNIHEIPDFKSAPRQNDIAVVIGIENYRGLPKSEYSKSDAGIVKDYLKALGYQERNIALLIDDKASLSDIKKTVETWLPNRIKKGSQVVIYYSGHGAPEPKTGDAYIVPFDGDPGYLDDTGYSLKRLYEKLGKLKAAQIVVLLDSCFSGSGGRSVLAQGARPLVMMAEAPVKANNLAVLSATEGVQISTSSPEKGHGVFTYYFLLALKEGKKSLSEIYETVKPQVEDEARQINVQQSPSLHPAPEKLAGRFLLR
;
A
#
# COMPACT_ATOMS: atom_id res chain seq x y z
N MET A 1 -63.86 -62.58 -25.24
CA MET A 1 -62.49 -62.42 -25.77
C MET A 1 -62.38 -61.52 -26.99
N LYS A 2 -63.04 -61.80 -28.14
CA LYS A 2 -62.93 -60.95 -29.35
C LYS A 2 -63.25 -59.45 -29.13
N LYS A 3 -64.31 -59.12 -28.37
CA LYS A 3 -64.66 -57.72 -28.01
C LYS A 3 -63.63 -57.04 -27.09
N LEU A 4 -62.96 -57.82 -26.22
CA LEU A 4 -61.92 -57.31 -25.32
C LEU A 4 -60.63 -57.00 -26.09
N LEU A 5 -60.27 -57.88 -27.04
CA LEU A 5 -59.08 -57.73 -27.88
C LEU A 5 -59.19 -56.53 -28.82
N THR A 6 -60.38 -56.29 -29.40
CA THR A 6 -60.63 -55.12 -30.26
C THR A 6 -60.62 -53.80 -29.47
N SER A 7 -61.13 -53.79 -28.24
CA SER A 7 -61.08 -52.61 -27.37
C SER A 7 -59.64 -52.25 -26.95
N VAL A 8 -58.81 -53.26 -26.64
CA VAL A 8 -57.39 -53.04 -26.29
C VAL A 8 -56.59 -52.55 -27.49
N PHE A 9 -56.82 -53.13 -28.68
CA PHE A 9 -56.16 -52.67 -29.91
C PHE A 9 -56.57 -51.25 -30.31
N ALA A 10 -57.86 -50.89 -30.17
CA ALA A 10 -58.33 -49.54 -30.43
C ALA A 10 -57.73 -48.52 -29.46
N ALA A 11 -57.60 -48.86 -28.17
CA ALA A 11 -56.94 -48.01 -27.19
C ALA A 11 -55.43 -47.86 -27.47
N PHE A 12 -54.75 -48.92 -27.89
CA PHE A 12 -53.33 -48.88 -28.24
C PHE A 12 -53.08 -48.06 -29.52
N LEU A 13 -53.96 -48.19 -30.52
CA LEU A 13 -53.91 -47.40 -31.75
C LEU A 13 -54.20 -45.92 -31.49
N LEU A 14 -55.17 -45.61 -30.62
CA LEU A 14 -55.42 -44.24 -30.15
C LEU A 14 -54.21 -43.66 -29.42
N ILE A 15 -53.54 -44.44 -28.57
CA ILE A 15 -52.30 -44.00 -27.90
C ILE A 15 -51.19 -43.74 -28.91
N ILE A 16 -50.96 -44.63 -29.89
CA ILE A 16 -49.93 -44.44 -30.92
C ILE A 16 -50.23 -43.22 -31.81
N ILE A 17 -51.48 -43.06 -32.26
CA ILE A 17 -51.89 -41.88 -33.05
C ILE A 17 -51.70 -40.61 -32.21
N THR A 18 -52.05 -40.65 -30.92
CA THR A 18 -51.85 -39.51 -30.01
C THR A 18 -50.36 -39.20 -29.82
N VAL A 19 -49.48 -40.20 -29.65
CA VAL A 19 -48.03 -39.99 -29.51
C VAL A 19 -47.41 -39.47 -30.81
N CYS A 20 -47.74 -40.05 -31.97
CA CYS A 20 -47.21 -39.60 -33.26
C CYS A 20 -47.70 -38.20 -33.67
N THR A 21 -48.95 -37.84 -33.33
CA THR A 21 -49.47 -36.48 -33.56
C THR A 21 -48.83 -35.46 -32.61
N ILE A 22 -48.52 -35.85 -31.37
CA ILE A 22 -47.75 -35.02 -30.43
C ILE A 22 -46.31 -34.80 -30.92
N GLU A 23 -45.62 -35.85 -31.42
CA GLU A 23 -44.26 -35.71 -31.95
C GLU A 23 -44.20 -34.87 -33.23
N ALA A 24 -45.14 -35.05 -34.17
CA ALA A 24 -45.23 -34.22 -35.37
C ALA A 24 -45.61 -32.76 -35.04
N GLY A 25 -46.49 -32.55 -34.07
CA GLY A 25 -46.83 -31.22 -33.55
C GLY A 25 -45.64 -30.52 -32.88
N ALA A 26 -44.81 -31.26 -32.15
CA ALA A 26 -43.61 -30.72 -31.50
C ALA A 26 -42.52 -30.32 -32.53
N GLN A 27 -42.30 -31.15 -33.55
CA GLN A 27 -41.33 -30.84 -34.62
C GLN A 27 -41.74 -29.59 -35.41
N SER A 28 -43.04 -29.45 -35.70
CA SER A 28 -43.56 -28.30 -36.46
C SER A 28 -43.53 -26.98 -35.69
N LEU A 29 -43.66 -27.01 -34.36
CA LEU A 29 -43.47 -25.82 -33.53
C LEU A 29 -42.01 -25.36 -33.48
N GLU A 30 -41.04 -26.28 -33.38
CA GLU A 30 -39.61 -25.92 -33.39
C GLU A 30 -39.19 -25.27 -34.72
N ASP A 31 -39.76 -25.75 -35.84
CA ASP A 31 -39.58 -25.14 -37.16
C ASP A 31 -40.20 -23.74 -37.22
N ALA A 32 -41.40 -23.56 -36.67
CA ALA A 32 -42.05 -22.25 -36.57
C ALA A 32 -41.25 -21.28 -35.69
N ILE A 33 -40.72 -21.71 -34.54
CA ILE A 33 -39.84 -20.90 -33.69
C ILE A 33 -38.56 -20.51 -34.46
N SER A 34 -38.00 -21.44 -35.23
CA SER A 34 -36.83 -21.17 -36.09
C SER A 34 -37.14 -20.18 -37.20
N ALA A 35 -38.34 -20.23 -37.77
CA ALA A 35 -38.83 -19.24 -38.73
C ALA A 35 -38.99 -17.85 -38.09
N VAL A 36 -39.57 -17.78 -36.88
CA VAL A 36 -39.62 -16.53 -36.09
C VAL A 36 -38.22 -15.96 -35.90
N LYS A 37 -37.25 -16.77 -35.47
CA LYS A 37 -35.86 -16.34 -35.29
C LYS A 37 -35.27 -15.72 -36.56
N ARG A 38 -35.50 -16.35 -37.71
CA ARG A 38 -35.06 -15.84 -39.02
C ARG A 38 -35.85 -14.63 -39.52
N GLY A 39 -37.03 -14.35 -38.95
CA GLY A 39 -37.93 -13.31 -39.41
C GLY A 39 -38.78 -13.71 -40.61
N ASP A 40 -38.95 -15.02 -40.85
CA ASP A 40 -39.74 -15.54 -41.97
C ASP A 40 -41.24 -15.50 -41.63
N ILE A 41 -41.84 -14.33 -41.84
CA ILE A 41 -43.27 -14.11 -41.59
C ILE A 41 -44.17 -14.98 -42.50
N ASN A 42 -43.70 -15.35 -43.68
CA ASN A 42 -44.51 -16.13 -44.62
C ASN A 42 -44.68 -17.56 -44.13
N TYR A 43 -43.60 -18.17 -43.63
CA TYR A 43 -43.69 -19.49 -42.99
C TYR A 43 -44.58 -19.45 -41.75
N VAL A 44 -44.42 -18.44 -40.88
CA VAL A 44 -45.26 -18.29 -39.69
C VAL A 44 -46.74 -18.09 -40.07
N ARG A 45 -47.03 -17.33 -41.13
CA ARG A 45 -48.39 -17.13 -41.64
C ARG A 45 -49.00 -18.44 -42.13
N ASP A 46 -48.29 -19.17 -42.99
CA ASP A 46 -48.74 -20.46 -43.51
C ASP A 46 -48.95 -21.49 -42.38
N PHE A 47 -48.06 -21.51 -41.39
CA PHE A 47 -48.19 -22.38 -40.21
C PHE A 47 -49.49 -22.11 -39.43
N ILE A 48 -49.82 -20.84 -39.18
CA ILE A 48 -51.05 -20.45 -38.48
C ILE A 48 -52.30 -20.66 -39.36
N GLU A 49 -52.24 -20.33 -40.65
CA GLU A 49 -53.36 -20.49 -41.60
C GLU A 49 -53.71 -21.96 -41.86
N LYS A 50 -52.76 -22.88 -41.72
CA LYS A 50 -52.98 -24.34 -41.75
C LYS A 50 -53.65 -24.90 -40.48
N GLY A 51 -54.04 -24.02 -39.54
CA GLY A 51 -54.82 -24.39 -38.36
C GLY A 51 -53.99 -24.67 -37.11
N ALA A 52 -52.70 -24.31 -37.09
CA ALA A 52 -51.92 -24.38 -35.86
C ALA A 52 -52.47 -23.41 -34.81
N ASP A 53 -52.51 -23.85 -33.55
CA ASP A 53 -52.91 -22.99 -32.43
C ASP A 53 -51.88 -21.85 -32.27
N VAL A 54 -52.33 -20.62 -32.43
CA VAL A 54 -51.51 -19.41 -32.28
C VAL A 54 -50.92 -19.26 -30.87
N ASN A 55 -51.53 -19.90 -29.86
CA ASN A 55 -51.11 -19.90 -28.47
C ASN A 55 -50.31 -21.15 -28.08
N LEU A 56 -49.91 -21.98 -29.05
CA LEU A 56 -49.09 -23.15 -28.82
C LEU A 56 -47.78 -22.75 -28.09
N LYS A 57 -47.40 -23.56 -27.10
CA LYS A 57 -46.25 -23.32 -26.22
C LYS A 57 -45.21 -24.43 -26.37
N ASP A 58 -43.95 -24.05 -26.28
CA ASP A 58 -42.85 -25.00 -26.18
C ASP A 58 -42.75 -25.65 -24.78
N LYS A 59 -41.72 -26.48 -24.58
CA LYS A 59 -41.46 -27.16 -23.30
C LYS A 59 -41.20 -26.19 -22.13
N ALA A 60 -40.75 -24.96 -22.41
CA ALA A 60 -40.54 -23.91 -21.41
C ALA A 60 -41.82 -23.10 -21.13
N GLY A 61 -42.92 -23.38 -21.85
CA GLY A 61 -44.16 -22.62 -21.77
C GLY A 61 -44.15 -21.34 -22.61
N CYS A 62 -43.16 -21.16 -23.49
CA CYS A 62 -42.97 -19.96 -24.31
C CYS A 62 -43.76 -20.10 -25.62
N SER A 63 -44.62 -19.11 -25.94
CA SER A 63 -45.40 -19.10 -27.19
C SER A 63 -44.61 -18.52 -28.36
N LEU A 64 -45.12 -18.68 -29.59
CA LEU A 64 -44.55 -18.00 -30.77
C LEU A 64 -44.50 -16.48 -30.60
N LEU A 65 -45.49 -15.90 -29.91
CA LEU A 65 -45.47 -14.47 -29.57
C LEU A 65 -44.30 -14.14 -28.64
N CYS A 66 -44.08 -14.94 -27.59
CA CYS A 66 -42.92 -14.76 -26.72
C CYS A 66 -41.60 -14.85 -27.50
N TRP A 67 -41.45 -15.80 -28.43
CA TRP A 67 -40.26 -15.89 -29.27
C TRP A 67 -40.11 -14.70 -30.23
N ALA A 68 -41.20 -14.19 -30.79
CA ALA A 68 -41.18 -12.99 -31.62
C ALA A 68 -40.70 -11.76 -30.84
N THR A 69 -41.03 -11.68 -29.54
CA THR A 69 -40.49 -10.63 -28.67
C THR A 69 -38.98 -10.75 -28.45
N VAL A 70 -38.49 -11.96 -28.15
CA VAL A 70 -37.06 -12.22 -27.89
C VAL A 70 -36.19 -11.91 -29.11
N TYR A 71 -36.68 -12.25 -30.31
CA TYR A 71 -35.96 -12.02 -31.56
C TYR A 71 -36.27 -10.68 -32.23
N GLU A 72 -36.94 -9.78 -31.52
CA GLU A 72 -37.25 -8.41 -31.98
C GLU A 72 -38.02 -8.37 -33.32
N LYS A 73 -38.95 -9.32 -33.54
CA LYS A 73 -39.73 -9.43 -34.78
C LYS A 73 -41.09 -8.76 -34.64
N ALA A 74 -41.11 -7.43 -34.73
CA ALA A 74 -42.33 -6.62 -34.57
C ALA A 74 -43.46 -7.02 -35.52
N ASP A 75 -43.16 -7.33 -36.79
CA ASP A 75 -44.19 -7.66 -37.78
C ASP A 75 -44.80 -9.05 -37.56
N ILE A 76 -43.99 -10.00 -37.11
CA ILE A 76 -44.47 -11.32 -36.70
C ILE A 76 -45.31 -11.20 -35.42
N ALA A 77 -44.86 -10.40 -34.45
CA ALA A 77 -45.62 -10.15 -33.23
C ALA A 77 -46.99 -9.52 -33.53
N ARG A 78 -47.05 -8.50 -34.40
CA ARG A 78 -48.31 -7.91 -34.87
C ARG A 78 -49.23 -8.95 -35.49
N PHE A 79 -48.73 -9.72 -36.45
CA PHE A 79 -49.50 -10.77 -37.11
C PHE A 79 -50.06 -11.80 -36.11
N LEU A 80 -49.24 -12.29 -35.19
CA LEU A 80 -49.68 -13.26 -34.18
C LEU A 80 -50.78 -12.69 -33.29
N ILE A 81 -50.67 -11.43 -32.86
CA ILE A 81 -51.69 -10.77 -32.04
C ILE A 81 -52.99 -10.54 -32.83
N GLU A 82 -52.92 -10.17 -34.11
CA GLU A 82 -54.08 -10.07 -35.01
C GLU A 82 -54.82 -11.41 -35.17
N LYS A 83 -54.08 -12.53 -35.13
CA LYS A 83 -54.63 -13.89 -35.17
C LYS A 83 -55.10 -14.42 -33.80
N GLY A 84 -55.09 -13.59 -32.76
CA GLY A 84 -55.61 -13.95 -31.43
C GLY A 84 -54.57 -14.53 -30.46
N ALA A 85 -53.27 -14.24 -30.66
CA ALA A 85 -52.27 -14.55 -29.65
C ALA A 85 -52.56 -13.82 -28.33
N ASP A 86 -52.54 -14.55 -27.23
CA ASP A 86 -52.70 -14.02 -25.89
C ASP A 86 -51.47 -13.20 -25.48
N VAL A 87 -51.63 -11.88 -25.45
CA VAL A 87 -50.58 -10.91 -25.05
C VAL A 87 -50.14 -11.04 -23.60
N ASN A 88 -50.95 -11.70 -22.75
CA ASN A 88 -50.70 -11.91 -21.33
C ASN A 88 -50.33 -13.37 -21.00
N THR A 89 -50.03 -14.17 -22.03
CA THR A 89 -49.69 -15.58 -21.85
C THR A 89 -48.49 -15.75 -20.94
N LYS A 90 -48.55 -16.71 -20.02
CA LYS A 90 -47.47 -16.97 -19.05
C LYS A 90 -46.69 -18.22 -19.41
N GLU A 91 -45.36 -18.11 -19.38
CA GLU A 91 -44.46 -19.27 -19.45
C GLU A 91 -44.24 -19.91 -18.07
N ASN A 92 -43.43 -20.97 -18.00
CA ASN A 92 -43.26 -21.76 -16.77
C ASN A 92 -42.70 -20.95 -15.59
N ILE A 93 -41.96 -19.86 -15.83
CA ILE A 93 -41.47 -18.97 -14.76
C ILE A 93 -42.39 -17.77 -14.48
N GLY A 94 -43.56 -17.73 -15.11
CA GLY A 94 -44.55 -16.67 -14.96
C GLY A 94 -44.29 -15.44 -15.81
N TRP A 95 -43.28 -15.47 -16.69
CA TRP A 95 -43.03 -14.37 -17.62
C TRP A 95 -44.09 -14.31 -18.70
N THR A 96 -44.47 -13.07 -19.02
CA THR A 96 -45.31 -12.70 -20.15
C THR A 96 -44.44 -12.23 -21.33
N PRO A 97 -44.99 -12.08 -22.54
CA PRO A 97 -44.29 -11.41 -23.64
C PRO A 97 -43.65 -10.09 -23.22
N LEU A 98 -44.33 -9.31 -22.36
CA LEU A 98 -43.80 -8.04 -21.84
C LEU A 98 -42.59 -8.20 -20.93
N HIS A 99 -42.52 -9.26 -20.11
CA HIS A 99 -41.33 -9.59 -19.31
C HIS A 99 -40.12 -9.91 -20.21
N ARG A 100 -40.34 -10.65 -21.31
CA ARG A 100 -39.29 -11.00 -22.27
C ARG A 100 -38.72 -9.76 -22.94
N VAL A 101 -39.59 -8.86 -23.41
CA VAL A 101 -39.17 -7.56 -24.01
C VAL A 101 -38.34 -6.77 -23.00
N ALA A 102 -38.81 -6.66 -21.76
CA ALA A 102 -38.10 -5.93 -20.69
C ALA A 102 -36.73 -6.53 -20.31
N ALA A 103 -36.61 -7.86 -20.33
CA ALA A 103 -35.38 -8.55 -19.93
C ALA A 103 -34.29 -8.56 -21.02
N PHE A 104 -34.67 -8.67 -22.31
CA PHE A 104 -33.71 -8.96 -23.37
C PHE A 104 -33.58 -7.88 -24.45
N THR A 105 -34.57 -7.00 -24.58
CA THR A 105 -34.61 -6.07 -25.71
C THR A 105 -34.43 -4.63 -25.24
N LYS A 106 -33.93 -3.79 -26.15
CA LYS A 106 -33.91 -2.32 -25.98
C LYS A 106 -34.92 -1.63 -26.88
N LYS A 107 -35.65 -2.39 -27.70
CA LYS A 107 -36.56 -1.87 -28.72
C LYS A 107 -37.95 -1.64 -28.12
N THR A 108 -38.41 -0.40 -28.23
CA THR A 108 -39.70 0.06 -27.71
C THR A 108 -40.90 -0.32 -28.58
N ASP A 109 -40.68 -0.71 -29.83
CA ASP A 109 -41.76 -0.96 -30.81
C ASP A 109 -42.67 -2.11 -30.36
N ILE A 110 -42.10 -3.21 -29.89
CA ILE A 110 -42.85 -4.36 -29.38
C ILE A 110 -43.57 -4.04 -28.08
N VAL A 111 -42.98 -3.20 -27.23
CA VAL A 111 -43.67 -2.69 -26.02
C VAL A 111 -44.95 -1.96 -26.44
N ASN A 112 -44.87 -1.04 -27.41
CA ASN A 112 -46.05 -0.31 -27.89
C ASN A 112 -47.13 -1.26 -28.40
N ILE A 113 -46.78 -2.20 -29.28
CA ILE A 113 -47.72 -3.21 -29.83
C ILE A 113 -48.42 -3.97 -28.69
N LEU A 114 -47.66 -4.48 -27.72
CA LEU A 114 -48.21 -5.26 -26.61
C LEU A 114 -49.13 -4.42 -25.72
N THR A 115 -48.70 -3.20 -25.36
CA THR A 115 -49.50 -2.30 -24.49
C THR A 115 -50.80 -1.82 -25.16
N GLU A 116 -50.77 -1.50 -26.46
CA GLU A 116 -51.97 -1.12 -27.23
C GLU A 116 -53.02 -2.24 -27.29
N LYS A 117 -52.58 -3.49 -27.13
CA LYS A 117 -53.42 -4.68 -27.17
C LYS A 117 -53.77 -5.22 -25.79
N GLY A 118 -53.54 -4.44 -24.72
CA GLY A 118 -53.99 -4.75 -23.38
C GLY A 118 -53.05 -5.67 -22.58
N ALA A 119 -51.75 -5.65 -22.88
CA ALA A 119 -50.76 -6.31 -22.02
C ALA A 119 -50.76 -5.66 -20.61
N ASP A 120 -50.90 -6.48 -19.58
CA ASP A 120 -50.84 -6.05 -18.18
C ASP A 120 -49.40 -5.73 -17.78
N LEU A 121 -49.17 -4.47 -17.41
CA LEU A 121 -47.85 -3.92 -17.08
C LEU A 121 -47.33 -4.37 -15.71
N ASN A 122 -48.21 -4.87 -14.85
CA ASN A 122 -47.91 -5.14 -13.44
C ASN A 122 -47.96 -6.64 -13.08
N VAL A 123 -48.02 -7.51 -14.10
CA VAL A 123 -47.91 -8.96 -13.90
C VAL A 123 -46.61 -9.27 -13.19
N LYS A 124 -46.67 -10.14 -12.18
CA LYS A 124 -45.50 -10.63 -11.45
C LYS A 124 -45.09 -12.01 -11.92
N ASP A 125 -43.80 -12.20 -12.12
CA ASP A 125 -43.21 -13.52 -12.34
C ASP A 125 -43.13 -14.36 -11.04
N LYS A 126 -42.55 -15.56 -11.14
CA LYS A 126 -42.34 -16.43 -9.97
C LYS A 126 -41.43 -15.82 -8.89
N TYR A 127 -40.63 -14.81 -9.19
CA TYR A 127 -39.79 -14.07 -8.24
C TYR A 127 -40.45 -12.79 -7.75
N GLY A 128 -41.67 -12.49 -8.20
CA GLY A 128 -42.40 -11.27 -7.88
C GLY A 128 -41.98 -10.06 -8.73
N LYS A 129 -41.08 -10.23 -9.70
CA LYS A 129 -40.61 -9.13 -10.56
C LYS A 129 -41.67 -8.81 -11.60
N THR A 130 -41.89 -7.52 -11.82
CA THR A 130 -42.70 -6.98 -12.92
C THR A 130 -41.83 -6.73 -14.16
N PRO A 131 -42.42 -6.53 -15.35
CA PRO A 131 -41.69 -6.07 -16.53
C PRO A 131 -40.86 -4.81 -16.25
N LEU A 132 -41.38 -3.85 -15.48
CA LEU A 132 -40.62 -2.64 -15.12
C LEU A 132 -39.37 -2.98 -14.28
N ILE A 133 -39.50 -3.86 -13.28
CA ILE A 133 -38.34 -4.30 -12.48
C ILE A 133 -37.29 -4.95 -13.38
N LEU A 134 -37.69 -5.84 -14.31
CA LEU A 134 -36.76 -6.48 -15.23
C LEU A 134 -36.08 -5.48 -16.18
N ALA A 135 -36.81 -4.49 -16.70
CA ALA A 135 -36.24 -3.47 -17.57
C ALA A 135 -35.19 -2.61 -16.85
N VAL A 136 -35.41 -2.29 -15.57
CA VAL A 136 -34.42 -1.55 -14.76
C VAL A 136 -33.23 -2.44 -14.40
N ASP A 137 -33.46 -3.71 -14.06
CA ASP A 137 -32.41 -4.69 -13.72
C ASP A 137 -31.50 -4.98 -14.92
N SER A 138 -32.07 -5.10 -16.12
CA SER A 138 -31.36 -5.33 -17.40
C SER A 138 -30.71 -4.08 -17.99
N ARG A 139 -30.92 -2.90 -17.39
CA ARG A 139 -30.47 -1.58 -17.88
C ARG A 139 -31.08 -1.17 -19.24
N GLY A 140 -32.29 -1.65 -19.53
CA GLY A 140 -33.11 -1.22 -20.68
C GLY A 140 -33.82 0.11 -20.41
N ASN A 141 -33.07 1.22 -20.35
CA ASN A 141 -33.61 2.54 -19.97
C ASN A 141 -34.82 2.97 -20.81
N ASP A 142 -34.78 2.78 -22.13
CA ASP A 142 -35.86 3.18 -23.04
C ASP A 142 -37.14 2.39 -22.79
N VAL A 143 -37.00 1.08 -22.58
CA VAL A 143 -38.12 0.19 -22.24
C VAL A 143 -38.69 0.55 -20.87
N ALA A 144 -37.84 0.78 -19.86
CA ALA A 144 -38.28 1.19 -18.54
C ALA A 144 -39.03 2.54 -18.59
N ARG A 145 -38.48 3.54 -19.30
CA ARG A 145 -39.13 4.84 -19.50
C ARG A 145 -40.49 4.69 -20.16
N LEU A 146 -40.59 3.89 -21.23
CA LEU A 146 -41.83 3.67 -21.94
C LEU A 146 -42.87 2.96 -21.05
N LEU A 147 -42.47 1.93 -20.30
CA LEU A 147 -43.37 1.23 -19.37
C LEU A 147 -43.94 2.19 -18.31
N ILE A 148 -43.11 3.07 -17.76
CA ILE A 148 -43.54 4.11 -16.80
C ILE A 148 -44.53 5.07 -17.47
N GLN A 149 -44.25 5.55 -18.68
CA GLN A 149 -45.15 6.43 -19.44
C GLN A 149 -46.49 5.77 -19.76
N LYS A 150 -46.52 4.45 -19.95
CA LYS A 150 -47.74 3.65 -20.19
C LYS A 150 -48.50 3.32 -18.90
N GLY A 151 -48.02 3.73 -17.73
CA GLY A 151 -48.71 3.56 -16.44
C GLY A 151 -48.30 2.32 -15.65
N ALA A 152 -47.10 1.77 -15.87
CA ALA A 152 -46.57 0.72 -14.99
C ALA A 152 -46.39 1.25 -13.56
N ASP A 153 -46.74 0.43 -12.55
CA ASP A 153 -46.61 0.82 -11.15
C ASP A 153 -45.14 0.82 -10.71
N VAL A 154 -44.62 2.02 -10.49
CA VAL A 154 -43.23 2.31 -10.11
C VAL A 154 -42.88 1.87 -8.68
N ASN A 155 -43.86 1.55 -7.85
CA ASN A 155 -43.69 1.13 -6.46
C ASN A 155 -43.89 -0.38 -6.25
N THR A 156 -43.98 -1.15 -7.33
CA THR A 156 -44.08 -2.61 -7.28
C THR A 156 -42.90 -3.23 -6.52
N ARG A 157 -43.16 -4.37 -5.85
CA ARG A 157 -42.18 -5.09 -5.04
C ARG A 157 -42.05 -6.53 -5.47
N ASP A 158 -40.81 -6.99 -5.61
CA ASP A 158 -40.47 -8.39 -5.80
C ASP A 158 -40.62 -9.19 -4.49
N LYS A 159 -40.33 -10.49 -4.52
CA LYS A 159 -40.39 -11.34 -3.31
C LYS A 159 -39.35 -10.98 -2.25
N ASN A 160 -38.28 -10.28 -2.61
CA ASN A 160 -37.30 -9.75 -1.67
C ASN A 160 -37.71 -8.37 -1.13
N GLY A 161 -38.84 -7.83 -1.59
CA GLY A 161 -39.32 -6.49 -1.20
C GLY A 161 -38.71 -5.35 -2.01
N MET A 162 -37.84 -5.62 -2.99
CA MET A 162 -37.15 -4.62 -3.79
C MET A 162 -38.07 -3.99 -4.84
N THR A 163 -37.93 -2.68 -4.98
CA THR A 163 -38.65 -1.82 -5.92
C THR A 163 -37.84 -1.54 -7.19
N PRO A 164 -38.46 -1.08 -8.30
CA PRO A 164 -37.71 -0.56 -9.45
C PRO A 164 -36.62 0.44 -9.06
N LEU A 165 -36.88 1.32 -8.08
CA LEU A 165 -35.91 2.30 -7.60
C LEU A 165 -34.73 1.66 -6.86
N ASP A 166 -34.95 0.59 -6.10
CA ASP A 166 -33.88 -0.19 -5.46
C ASP A 166 -32.93 -0.82 -6.50
N TYR A 167 -33.48 -1.36 -7.60
CA TYR A 167 -32.65 -1.87 -8.70
C TYR A 167 -31.87 -0.75 -9.40
N ALA A 168 -32.49 0.41 -9.62
CA ALA A 168 -31.80 1.57 -10.19
C ALA A 168 -30.65 2.04 -9.29
N ALA A 169 -30.86 2.05 -7.97
CA ALA A 169 -29.87 2.37 -6.95
C ALA A 169 -28.71 1.38 -6.94
N LYS A 170 -29.00 0.08 -6.99
CA LYS A 170 -28.00 -1.00 -7.06
C LYS A 170 -27.16 -0.96 -8.34
N ASN A 171 -27.78 -0.61 -9.47
CA ASN A 171 -27.14 -0.67 -10.80
C ASN A 171 -26.43 0.63 -11.23
N ASN A 172 -26.29 1.62 -10.33
CA ASN A 172 -25.75 2.96 -10.61
C ASN A 172 -26.49 3.71 -11.75
N ASN A 173 -27.80 3.49 -11.87
CA ASN A 173 -28.60 4.09 -12.93
C ASN A 173 -29.29 5.38 -12.43
N ALA A 174 -28.50 6.45 -12.31
CA ALA A 174 -28.96 7.73 -11.77
C ALA A 174 -30.08 8.36 -12.63
N GLU A 175 -30.03 8.13 -13.95
CA GLU A 175 -30.99 8.64 -14.92
C GLU A 175 -32.37 8.00 -14.73
N ILE A 176 -32.45 6.66 -14.67
CA ILE A 176 -33.73 5.99 -14.42
C ILE A 176 -34.22 6.21 -13.00
N ALA A 177 -33.32 6.31 -12.00
CA ALA A 177 -33.69 6.62 -10.64
C ALA A 177 -34.40 7.98 -10.56
N ARG A 178 -33.85 9.01 -11.23
CA ARG A 178 -34.47 10.33 -11.35
C ARG A 178 -35.87 10.23 -11.97
N PHE A 179 -35.97 9.52 -13.09
CA PHE A 179 -37.23 9.38 -13.82
C PHE A 179 -38.30 8.62 -13.02
N LEU A 180 -37.92 7.56 -12.32
CA LEU A 180 -38.82 6.82 -11.42
C LEU A 180 -39.37 7.73 -10.33
N ILE A 181 -38.52 8.52 -9.67
CA ILE A 181 -38.94 9.43 -8.59
C ILE A 181 -39.87 10.53 -9.12
N GLU A 182 -39.56 11.09 -10.30
CA GLU A 182 -40.41 12.08 -10.97
C GLU A 182 -41.80 11.53 -11.36
N ASN A 183 -41.93 10.21 -11.50
CA ASN A 183 -43.19 9.52 -11.77
C ASN A 183 -43.77 8.84 -10.52
N GLY A 184 -43.39 9.27 -9.31
CA GLY A 184 -44.04 8.86 -8.06
C GLY A 184 -43.42 7.66 -7.35
N ALA A 185 -42.21 7.24 -7.70
CA ALA A 185 -41.49 6.23 -6.92
C ALA A 185 -41.14 6.80 -5.53
N ASN A 186 -41.44 6.02 -4.48
CA ASN A 186 -41.10 6.40 -3.11
C ASN A 186 -39.57 6.34 -2.91
N VAL A 187 -38.93 7.51 -2.83
CA VAL A 187 -37.47 7.66 -2.60
C VAL A 187 -36.99 7.01 -1.30
N ASN A 188 -37.90 6.87 -0.33
CA ASN A 188 -37.65 6.27 0.98
C ASN A 188 -38.30 4.88 1.11
N SER A 189 -38.49 4.16 0.01
CA SER A 189 -39.01 2.80 0.04
C SER A 189 -38.10 1.92 0.92
N LYS A 190 -38.71 1.02 1.69
CA LYS A 190 -37.96 0.04 2.51
C LYS A 190 -38.35 -1.36 2.08
N GLY A 191 -37.50 -1.99 1.27
CA GLY A 191 -37.58 -3.39 0.85
C GLY A 191 -36.61 -4.30 1.61
N GLY A 192 -36.20 -3.88 2.81
CA GLY A 192 -35.04 -4.39 3.53
C GLY A 192 -34.07 -3.25 3.81
N HIS A 193 -33.50 -2.68 2.75
CA HIS A 193 -32.73 -1.44 2.78
C HIS A 193 -33.43 -0.34 1.98
N SER A 194 -33.07 0.92 2.20
CA SER A 194 -33.51 2.02 1.35
C SER A 194 -32.72 2.07 0.04
N PRO A 195 -33.27 2.71 -1.01
CA PRO A 195 -32.53 2.98 -2.22
C PRO A 195 -31.19 3.69 -1.95
N LEU A 196 -31.17 4.66 -1.03
CA LEU A 196 -29.95 5.41 -0.73
C LEU A 196 -28.88 4.53 -0.05
N TYR A 197 -29.29 3.67 0.89
CA TYR A 197 -28.38 2.71 1.51
C TYR A 197 -27.85 1.69 0.48
N LEU A 198 -28.70 1.18 -0.42
CA LEU A 198 -28.28 0.28 -1.49
C LEU A 198 -27.27 0.94 -2.43
N ALA A 199 -27.48 2.21 -2.80
CA ALA A 199 -26.51 2.95 -3.60
C ALA A 199 -25.19 3.16 -2.84
N LEU A 200 -25.23 3.37 -1.52
CA LEU A 200 -24.04 3.53 -0.67
C LEU A 200 -23.18 2.26 -0.63
N ILE A 201 -23.77 1.10 -0.32
CA ILE A 201 -23.01 -0.16 -0.19
C ILE A 201 -22.37 -0.60 -1.52
N HIS A 202 -22.98 -0.23 -2.65
CA HIS A 202 -22.44 -0.49 -3.99
C HIS A 202 -21.53 0.66 -4.50
N LYS A 203 -21.32 1.72 -3.70
CA LYS A 203 -20.50 2.90 -4.04
C LYS A 203 -20.97 3.65 -5.30
N ASN A 204 -22.28 3.69 -5.53
CA ASN A 204 -22.90 4.29 -6.70
C ASN A 204 -23.14 5.79 -6.53
N ILE A 205 -22.05 6.56 -6.56
CA ILE A 205 -22.01 8.00 -6.23
C ILE A 205 -23.06 8.82 -7.00
N ASN A 206 -23.21 8.57 -8.31
CA ASN A 206 -24.15 9.34 -9.14
C ASN A 206 -25.60 9.13 -8.69
N THR A 207 -26.00 7.88 -8.44
CA THR A 207 -27.35 7.60 -7.96
C THR A 207 -27.55 8.10 -6.53
N MET A 208 -26.54 8.02 -5.66
CA MET A 208 -26.61 8.60 -4.32
C MET A 208 -26.92 10.10 -4.37
N ARG A 209 -26.24 10.87 -5.24
CA ARG A 209 -26.51 12.31 -5.40
C ARG A 209 -27.96 12.57 -5.77
N VAL A 210 -28.48 11.86 -6.78
CA VAL A 210 -29.88 11.99 -7.21
C VAL A 210 -30.85 11.68 -6.08
N LEU A 211 -30.63 10.58 -5.35
CA LEU A 211 -31.50 10.17 -4.25
C LEU A 211 -31.50 11.22 -3.13
N ILE A 212 -30.33 11.71 -2.74
CA ILE A 212 -30.18 12.74 -1.70
C ILE A 212 -30.83 14.07 -2.14
N GLU A 213 -30.63 14.50 -3.38
CA GLU A 213 -31.27 15.70 -3.95
C GLU A 213 -32.79 15.60 -4.00
N LYS A 214 -33.32 14.39 -4.22
CA LYS A 214 -34.76 14.11 -4.32
C LYS A 214 -35.42 13.75 -2.98
N GLY A 215 -34.76 14.01 -1.85
CA GLY A 215 -35.37 13.90 -0.52
C GLY A 215 -35.29 12.52 0.13
N ALA A 216 -34.28 11.71 -0.23
CA ALA A 216 -33.95 10.52 0.55
C ALA A 216 -33.59 10.90 2.00
N ASN A 217 -34.00 10.07 2.96
CA ASN A 217 -33.73 10.28 4.38
C ASN A 217 -32.25 10.06 4.69
N VAL A 218 -31.49 11.16 4.77
CA VAL A 218 -30.04 11.13 5.02
C VAL A 218 -29.65 10.67 6.43
N ASN A 219 -30.60 10.62 7.37
CA ASN A 219 -30.39 10.20 8.76
C ASN A 219 -30.73 8.73 9.00
N GLU A 220 -31.07 7.98 7.96
CA GLU A 220 -31.31 6.56 8.10
C GLU A 220 -30.03 5.75 8.29
N GLY A 221 -30.23 4.49 8.64
CA GLY A 221 -29.19 3.54 8.99
C GLY A 221 -29.77 2.50 9.92
N ASP A 222 -29.18 1.31 9.90
CA ASP A 222 -29.45 0.29 10.93
C ASP A 222 -28.48 0.55 12.09
N ARG A 223 -27.38 -0.19 12.14
CA ARG A 223 -26.34 -0.08 13.16
C ARG A 223 -25.51 1.21 13.08
N SER A 224 -25.48 1.87 11.92
CA SER A 224 -24.70 3.08 11.62
C SER A 224 -25.45 3.94 10.61
N THR A 225 -25.39 5.27 10.77
CA THR A 225 -26.02 6.20 9.81
C THR A 225 -25.28 6.20 8.47
N LEU A 226 -25.94 6.65 7.40
CA LEU A 226 -25.29 6.84 6.10
C LEU A 226 -24.01 7.69 6.18
N LEU A 227 -23.99 8.71 7.04
CA LEU A 227 -22.82 9.56 7.23
C LEU A 227 -21.62 8.80 7.83
N HIS A 228 -21.85 7.84 8.73
CA HIS A 228 -20.77 6.96 9.21
C HIS A 228 -20.18 6.14 8.06
N SER A 229 -21.04 5.50 7.27
CA SER A 229 -20.60 4.61 6.20
C SER A 229 -19.88 5.37 5.07
N ALA A 230 -20.38 6.55 4.72
CA ALA A 230 -19.71 7.46 3.78
C ALA A 230 -18.35 7.92 4.33
N ALA A 231 -18.28 8.25 5.63
CA ALA A 231 -17.06 8.71 6.26
C ALA A 231 -15.98 7.62 6.39
N LEU A 232 -16.39 6.41 6.77
CA LEU A 232 -15.52 5.23 6.84
C LEU A 232 -14.98 4.85 5.45
N SER A 233 -15.82 4.98 4.41
CA SER A 233 -15.43 4.70 3.03
C SER A 233 -14.62 5.82 2.38
N GLY A 234 -14.42 6.96 3.06
CA GLY A 234 -13.71 8.12 2.53
C GLY A 234 -14.41 8.81 1.36
N MET A 235 -15.74 8.70 1.24
CA MET A 235 -16.53 9.34 0.18
C MET A 235 -16.81 10.81 0.51
N THR A 236 -15.76 11.65 0.48
CA THR A 236 -15.81 13.04 0.96
C THR A 236 -16.98 13.84 0.38
N ASP A 237 -17.20 13.78 -0.93
CA ASP A 237 -18.28 14.55 -1.58
C ASP A 237 -19.68 14.13 -1.13
N ILE A 238 -19.89 12.83 -0.94
CA ILE A 238 -21.16 12.30 -0.45
C ILE A 238 -21.35 12.68 1.01
N ALA A 239 -20.31 12.57 1.85
CA ALA A 239 -20.39 12.98 3.24
C ALA A 239 -20.72 14.48 3.36
N ARG A 240 -20.13 15.33 2.51
CA ARG A 240 -20.47 16.77 2.41
C ARG A 240 -21.94 16.95 2.06
N LEU A 241 -22.40 16.31 0.99
CA LEU A 241 -23.79 16.40 0.53
C LEU A 241 -24.79 15.90 1.59
N LEU A 242 -24.48 14.82 2.31
CA LEU A 242 -25.31 14.30 3.40
C LEU A 242 -25.46 15.36 4.51
N VAL A 243 -24.35 15.97 4.94
CA VAL A 243 -24.38 17.03 5.98
C VAL A 243 -25.14 18.26 5.51
N GLU A 244 -24.95 18.69 4.26
CA GLU A 244 -25.70 19.80 3.65
C GLU A 244 -27.20 19.54 3.59
N LYS A 245 -27.62 18.28 3.48
CA LYS A 245 -29.03 17.86 3.54
C LYS A 245 -29.52 17.50 4.94
N GLY A 246 -28.77 17.84 5.99
CA GLY A 246 -29.22 17.71 7.38
C GLY A 246 -28.89 16.37 8.04
N ALA A 247 -27.87 15.65 7.56
CA ALA A 247 -27.35 14.51 8.30
C ALA A 247 -26.77 14.96 9.65
N LYS A 248 -27.13 14.25 10.72
CA LYS A 248 -26.66 14.51 12.09
C LYS A 248 -25.16 14.22 12.19
N VAL A 249 -24.37 15.29 12.31
CA VAL A 249 -22.89 15.24 12.35
C VAL A 249 -22.37 14.41 13.53
N ASP A 250 -23.05 14.45 14.68
CA ASP A 250 -22.69 13.69 15.90
C ASP A 250 -23.63 12.52 16.20
N ALA A 251 -24.28 11.96 15.18
CA ALA A 251 -25.05 10.73 15.37
C ALA A 251 -24.14 9.64 15.98
N LYS A 252 -24.63 8.91 16.98
CA LYS A 252 -23.90 7.77 17.54
C LYS A 252 -24.39 6.46 16.93
N ASN A 253 -23.47 5.64 16.45
CA ASN A 253 -23.77 4.28 15.98
C ASN A 253 -23.95 3.30 17.16
N GLU A 254 -24.15 2.01 16.87
CA GLU A 254 -24.33 0.97 17.89
C GLU A 254 -23.14 0.83 18.87
N TYR A 255 -21.95 1.30 18.49
CA TYR A 255 -20.73 1.32 19.30
C TYR A 255 -20.52 2.65 20.04
N GLY A 256 -21.45 3.60 19.89
CA GLY A 256 -21.32 4.96 20.43
C GLY A 256 -20.38 5.87 19.65
N ALA A 257 -19.76 5.37 18.57
CA ALA A 257 -18.86 6.13 17.72
C ALA A 257 -19.65 7.14 16.88
N THR A 258 -19.04 8.28 16.58
CA THR A 258 -19.58 9.33 15.70
C THR A 258 -18.99 9.22 14.28
N PRO A 259 -19.57 9.89 13.26
CA PRO A 259 -18.98 9.96 11.93
C PRO A 259 -17.53 10.48 11.91
N LEU A 260 -17.15 11.33 12.87
CA LEU A 260 -15.77 11.79 13.02
C LEU A 260 -14.80 10.64 13.32
N HIS A 261 -15.19 9.66 14.15
CA HIS A 261 -14.39 8.44 14.38
C HIS A 261 -14.21 7.64 13.08
N SER A 262 -15.28 7.51 12.29
CA SER A 262 -15.25 6.84 10.99
C SER A 262 -14.38 7.59 9.97
N ALA A 263 -14.41 8.93 9.97
CA ALA A 263 -13.58 9.75 9.09
C ALA A 263 -12.09 9.65 9.42
N VAL A 264 -11.72 9.59 10.71
CA VAL A 264 -10.33 9.31 11.12
C VAL A 264 -9.88 7.95 10.56
N SER A 265 -10.73 6.92 10.65
CA SER A 265 -10.42 5.58 10.14
C SER A 265 -10.20 5.53 8.61
N SER A 266 -10.76 6.47 7.85
CA SER A 266 -10.57 6.54 6.40
C SER A 266 -9.31 7.29 5.96
N LYS A 267 -8.57 7.89 6.92
CA LYS A 267 -7.34 8.68 6.69
C LYS A 267 -7.54 9.88 5.75
N LYS A 268 -8.78 10.37 5.61
CA LYS A 268 -9.12 11.51 4.74
C LYS A 268 -9.16 12.79 5.56
N ILE A 269 -8.02 13.48 5.66
CA ILE A 269 -7.89 14.72 6.45
C ILE A 269 -8.90 15.80 6.06
N ASP A 270 -9.21 15.95 4.76
CA ASP A 270 -10.19 16.93 4.28
C ASP A 270 -11.61 16.66 4.78
N LEU A 271 -11.94 15.38 4.97
CA LEU A 271 -13.23 14.99 5.52
C LEU A 271 -13.27 15.21 7.03
N VAL A 272 -12.19 14.86 7.74
CA VAL A 272 -12.04 15.16 9.18
C VAL A 272 -12.19 16.67 9.43
N ARG A 273 -11.48 17.48 8.65
CA ARG A 273 -11.55 18.96 8.69
C ARG A 273 -12.98 19.45 8.45
N PHE A 274 -13.63 18.96 7.41
CA PHE A 274 -15.00 19.33 7.09
C PHE A 274 -15.98 19.00 8.23
N LEU A 275 -15.92 17.80 8.81
CA LEU A 275 -16.83 17.42 9.90
C LEU A 275 -16.62 18.32 11.13
N LEU A 276 -15.37 18.65 11.47
CA LEU A 276 -15.05 19.58 12.56
C LEU A 276 -15.57 21.00 12.27
N GLU A 277 -15.43 21.50 11.03
CA GLU A 277 -16.02 22.78 10.59
C GLU A 277 -17.54 22.80 10.65
N LYS A 278 -18.19 21.63 10.53
CA LYS A 278 -19.64 21.45 10.68
C LYS A 278 -20.07 21.16 12.12
N GLY A 279 -19.17 21.35 13.08
CA GLY A 279 -19.48 21.29 14.51
C GLY A 279 -19.44 19.90 15.11
N ALA A 280 -18.76 18.92 14.48
CA ALA A 280 -18.54 17.62 15.10
C ALA A 280 -17.81 17.77 16.44
N ASP A 281 -18.29 17.08 17.47
CA ASP A 281 -17.62 17.04 18.77
C ASP A 281 -16.28 16.29 18.66
N VAL A 282 -15.19 17.07 18.69
CA VAL A 282 -13.81 16.58 18.62
C VAL A 282 -13.45 15.65 19.79
N ASN A 283 -14.16 15.76 20.91
CA ASN A 283 -13.95 14.99 22.14
C ASN A 283 -15.03 13.93 22.37
N ALA A 284 -15.88 13.67 21.37
CA ALA A 284 -16.93 12.66 21.47
C ALA A 284 -16.33 11.30 21.89
N LYS A 285 -16.93 10.68 22.92
CA LYS A 285 -16.55 9.34 23.37
C LYS A 285 -17.48 8.26 22.82
N ASP A 286 -16.88 7.20 22.31
CA ASP A 286 -17.58 5.94 22.03
C ASP A 286 -17.87 5.13 23.32
N LYS A 287 -18.48 3.95 23.18
CA LYS A 287 -18.83 3.11 24.35
C LYS A 287 -17.63 2.61 25.15
N THR A 288 -16.44 2.59 24.55
CA THR A 288 -15.17 2.21 25.20
C THR A 288 -14.41 3.42 25.76
N GLY A 289 -14.97 4.63 25.61
CA GLY A 289 -14.37 5.88 26.03
C GLY A 289 -13.34 6.43 25.05
N TRP A 290 -13.20 5.84 23.85
CA TRP A 290 -12.28 6.34 22.84
C TRP A 290 -12.80 7.63 22.23
N THR A 291 -11.89 8.57 22.02
CA THR A 291 -12.13 9.80 21.25
C THR A 291 -11.52 9.66 19.85
N PRO A 292 -11.87 10.55 18.90
CA PRO A 292 -11.21 10.61 17.60
C PRO A 292 -9.68 10.74 17.71
N LEU A 293 -9.18 11.42 18.74
CA LEU A 293 -7.73 11.58 19.00
C LEU A 293 -7.08 10.25 19.41
N HIS A 294 -7.74 9.42 20.23
CA HIS A 294 -7.24 8.07 20.54
C HIS A 294 -7.07 7.25 19.26
N LYS A 295 -8.09 7.27 18.41
CA LYS A 295 -8.12 6.56 17.13
C LYS A 295 -7.02 7.03 16.17
N ALA A 296 -6.82 8.34 16.05
CA ALA A 296 -5.77 8.91 15.20
C ALA A 296 -4.37 8.55 15.73
N ALA A 297 -4.19 8.56 17.06
CA ALA A 297 -2.93 8.24 17.69
C ALA A 297 -2.54 6.76 17.56
N SER A 298 -3.48 5.83 17.73
CA SER A 298 -3.26 4.39 17.54
C SER A 298 -3.03 3.98 16.08
N GLU A 299 -3.31 4.87 15.13
CA GLU A 299 -3.12 4.61 13.69
C GLU A 299 -1.96 5.43 13.09
N GLY A 300 -1.23 6.18 13.92
CA GLY A 300 -0.04 6.93 13.50
C GLY A 300 -0.33 8.10 12.57
N GLN A 301 -1.54 8.67 12.62
CA GLN A 301 -1.97 9.69 11.66
C GLN A 301 -1.56 11.10 12.11
N THR A 302 -0.28 11.46 11.99
CA THR A 302 0.28 12.71 12.53
C THR A 302 -0.51 13.95 12.12
N ASP A 303 -0.86 14.12 10.85
CA ASP A 303 -1.57 15.32 10.39
C ASP A 303 -2.99 15.44 10.96
N ILE A 304 -3.68 14.29 11.11
CA ILE A 304 -5.01 14.25 11.71
C ILE A 304 -4.91 14.48 13.22
N VAL A 305 -3.87 13.97 13.90
CA VAL A 305 -3.57 14.30 15.30
C VAL A 305 -3.38 15.81 15.46
N ARG A 306 -2.55 16.44 14.62
CA ARG A 306 -2.33 17.90 14.65
C ARG A 306 -3.64 18.66 14.44
N LEU A 307 -4.43 18.28 13.45
CA LEU A 307 -5.72 18.91 13.15
C LEU A 307 -6.71 18.76 14.31
N LEU A 308 -6.84 17.58 14.91
CA LEU A 308 -7.74 17.35 16.03
C LEU A 308 -7.34 18.22 17.24
N ILE A 309 -6.04 18.30 17.54
CA ILE A 309 -5.52 19.16 18.62
C ILE A 309 -5.78 20.64 18.32
N GLU A 310 -5.55 21.09 17.07
CA GLU A 310 -5.87 22.46 16.63
C GLU A 310 -7.36 22.79 16.84
N LYS A 311 -8.24 21.81 16.66
CA LYS A 311 -9.68 21.94 16.90
C LYS A 311 -10.13 21.68 18.34
N GLY A 312 -9.20 21.57 19.29
CA GLY A 312 -9.51 21.50 20.72
C GLY A 312 -9.69 20.08 21.27
N ALA A 313 -9.09 19.07 20.64
CA ALA A 313 -9.04 17.73 21.21
C ALA A 313 -8.27 17.72 22.55
N ASP A 314 -8.86 17.08 23.56
CA ASP A 314 -8.23 16.86 24.86
C ASP A 314 -7.12 15.79 24.74
N VAL A 315 -5.87 16.23 24.75
CA VAL A 315 -4.68 15.36 24.71
C VAL A 315 -4.54 14.45 25.91
N SER A 316 -5.22 14.77 27.01
CA SER A 316 -5.21 14.02 28.28
C SER A 316 -6.42 13.10 28.45
N ALA A 317 -7.32 13.07 27.46
CA ALA A 317 -8.55 12.28 27.52
C ALA A 317 -8.23 10.81 27.84
N LYS A 318 -8.97 10.25 28.81
CA LYS A 318 -8.87 8.84 29.18
C LYS A 318 -10.04 8.04 28.63
N ASN A 319 -9.73 6.88 28.07
CA ASN A 319 -10.73 5.86 27.77
C ASN A 319 -11.16 5.11 29.04
N ASN A 320 -12.05 4.11 28.92
CA ASN A 320 -12.56 3.37 30.07
C ASN A 320 -11.51 2.52 30.81
N LEU A 321 -10.34 2.29 30.20
CA LEU A 321 -9.20 1.60 30.80
C LEU A 321 -8.18 2.57 31.42
N GLY A 322 -8.44 3.89 31.36
CA GLY A 322 -7.53 4.92 31.83
C GLY A 322 -6.38 5.24 30.86
N SER A 323 -6.34 4.63 29.68
CA SER A 323 -5.33 4.89 28.65
C SER A 323 -5.61 6.22 27.94
N THR A 324 -4.54 6.92 27.59
CA THR A 324 -4.59 8.21 26.86
C THR A 324 -4.19 8.02 25.39
N PRO A 325 -4.42 9.01 24.50
CA PRO A 325 -3.94 8.94 23.11
C PRO A 325 -2.43 8.68 23.00
N VAL A 326 -1.62 9.32 23.86
CA VAL A 326 -0.16 9.13 23.84
C VAL A 326 0.24 7.72 24.26
N SER A 327 -0.50 7.08 25.19
CA SER A 327 -0.27 5.68 25.56
C SER A 327 -0.41 4.74 24.36
N PHE A 328 -1.43 4.95 23.51
CA PHE A 328 -1.60 4.15 22.29
C PHE A 328 -0.50 4.40 21.27
N ALA A 329 -0.12 5.67 21.04
CA ALA A 329 0.99 6.00 20.15
C ALA A 329 2.31 5.36 20.60
N ILE A 330 2.55 5.24 21.91
CA ILE A 330 3.72 4.56 22.48
C ILE A 330 3.68 3.05 22.20
N MET A 331 2.56 2.39 22.53
CA MET A 331 2.41 0.94 22.32
C MET A 331 2.56 0.56 20.85
N ASP A 332 2.01 1.37 19.94
CA ASP A 332 2.01 1.08 18.50
C ASP A 332 3.27 1.56 17.77
N GLY A 333 4.08 2.42 18.39
CA GLY A 333 5.42 2.77 17.89
C GLY A 333 5.53 4.08 17.12
N TYR A 334 4.55 4.97 17.23
CA TYR A 334 4.45 6.20 16.43
C TYR A 334 5.18 7.38 17.09
N LEU A 335 6.51 7.41 16.96
CA LEU A 335 7.38 8.43 17.56
C LEU A 335 6.93 9.87 17.25
N GLU A 336 6.60 10.17 16.01
CA GLU A 336 6.20 11.53 15.63
C GLU A 336 4.90 11.95 16.33
N VAL A 337 3.91 11.05 16.42
CA VAL A 337 2.67 11.29 17.15
C VAL A 337 2.95 11.50 18.64
N VAL A 338 3.84 10.71 19.25
CA VAL A 338 4.26 10.90 20.65
C VAL A 338 4.88 12.28 20.85
N GLN A 339 5.79 12.70 19.97
CA GLN A 339 6.41 14.03 20.02
C GLN A 339 5.35 15.14 19.94
N VAL A 340 4.43 15.06 18.97
CA VAL A 340 3.36 16.05 18.81
C VAL A 340 2.46 16.12 20.04
N LEU A 341 2.05 14.98 20.60
CA LEU A 341 1.21 14.95 21.79
C LEU A 341 1.92 15.56 23.00
N MET A 342 3.20 15.22 23.20
CA MET A 342 4.01 15.78 24.29
C MET A 342 4.25 17.28 24.13
N GLU A 343 4.56 17.77 22.92
CA GLU A 343 4.66 19.20 22.60
C GLU A 343 3.38 19.97 22.92
N LYS A 344 2.23 19.28 22.86
CA LYS A 344 0.90 19.84 23.15
C LYS A 344 0.40 19.55 24.56
N GLY A 345 1.29 19.12 25.46
CA GLY A 345 1.02 19.01 26.89
C GLY A 345 0.53 17.64 27.36
N ALA A 346 0.62 16.60 26.52
CA ALA A 346 0.41 15.23 27.00
C ALA A 346 1.50 14.85 28.00
N ILE A 347 1.09 14.53 29.23
CA ILE A 347 2.01 14.10 30.29
C ILE A 347 2.31 12.61 30.09
N VAL A 348 3.61 12.29 30.03
CA VAL A 348 4.11 10.92 29.89
C VAL A 348 5.05 10.65 31.06
N ASP A 349 4.84 9.54 31.75
CA ASP A 349 5.84 9.00 32.68
C ASP A 349 6.93 8.33 31.85
N GLU A 350 8.11 8.93 31.74
CA GLU A 350 9.19 8.43 30.90
C GLU A 350 9.68 7.03 31.28
N LYS A 351 9.59 6.66 32.57
CA LYS A 351 9.95 5.31 33.04
C LYS A 351 8.94 4.28 32.54
N GLU A 352 7.66 4.54 32.75
CA GLU A 352 6.60 3.62 32.31
C GLU A 352 6.50 3.58 30.77
N ALA A 353 6.72 4.70 30.09
CA ALA A 353 6.76 4.77 28.63
C ALA A 353 7.95 4.02 28.02
N LEU A 354 9.13 4.10 28.65
CA LEU A 354 10.28 3.28 28.25
C LEU A 354 9.97 1.79 28.41
N LYS A 355 9.35 1.39 29.52
CA LYS A 355 8.92 0.01 29.75
C LYS A 355 7.96 -0.48 28.67
N ASP A 356 6.94 0.30 28.34
CA ASP A 356 5.96 -0.06 27.31
C ASP A 356 6.62 -0.13 25.92
N ALA A 357 7.48 0.84 25.57
CA ALA A 357 8.24 0.82 24.32
C ALA A 357 9.12 -0.43 24.20
N VAL A 358 9.82 -0.82 25.27
CA VAL A 358 10.64 -2.05 25.31
C VAL A 358 9.77 -3.30 25.22
N TYR A 359 8.64 -3.34 25.92
CA TYR A 359 7.71 -4.47 25.87
C TYR A 359 7.19 -4.72 24.45
N HIS A 360 6.80 -3.65 23.74
CA HIS A 360 6.31 -3.65 22.36
C HIS A 360 7.40 -3.59 21.29
N LYS A 361 8.68 -3.69 21.70
CA LYS A 361 9.86 -3.74 20.84
C LYS A 361 10.07 -2.50 19.94
N LYS A 362 9.72 -1.32 20.44
CA LYS A 362 9.83 -0.03 19.73
C LYS A 362 11.16 0.66 20.08
N THR A 363 12.25 0.28 19.41
CA THR A 363 13.61 0.80 19.69
C THR A 363 13.76 2.30 19.50
N ASN A 364 13.07 2.87 18.50
CA ASN A 364 13.02 4.32 18.25
C ASN A 364 12.43 5.08 19.44
N LEU A 365 11.29 4.64 19.97
CA LEU A 365 10.67 5.23 21.16
C LEU A 365 11.49 4.97 22.43
N ALA A 366 12.00 3.76 22.61
CA ALA A 366 12.86 3.45 23.75
C ALA A 366 14.11 4.35 23.75
N GLY A 367 14.72 4.59 22.58
CA GLY A 367 15.84 5.52 22.42
C GLY A 367 15.45 6.96 22.76
N PHE A 368 14.31 7.41 22.23
CA PHE A 368 13.77 8.74 22.52
C PHE A 368 13.54 8.97 24.02
N PHE A 369 12.94 8.02 24.74
CA PHE A 369 12.72 8.17 26.18
C PHE A 369 14.03 8.13 26.98
N ILE A 370 14.99 7.29 26.60
CA ILE A 370 16.32 7.27 27.24
C ILE A 370 17.05 8.60 27.04
N GLU A 371 16.99 9.17 25.83
CA GLU A 371 17.60 10.47 25.51
C GLU A 371 16.93 11.63 26.26
N ARG A 372 15.67 11.46 26.66
CA ARG A 372 14.94 12.40 27.54
C ARG A 372 15.18 12.17 29.03
N GLY A 373 16.02 11.21 29.42
CA GLY A 373 16.41 10.97 30.80
C GLY A 373 15.78 9.73 31.45
N ALA A 374 15.02 8.91 30.73
CA ALA A 374 14.56 7.63 31.25
C ALA A 374 15.76 6.72 31.57
N ASN A 375 15.85 6.21 32.79
CA ASN A 375 16.97 5.38 33.20
C ASN A 375 16.76 3.92 32.75
N VAL A 376 17.63 3.46 31.85
CA VAL A 376 17.63 2.09 31.31
C VAL A 376 17.77 1.01 32.40
N ASN A 377 18.33 1.36 33.55
CA ASN A 377 18.57 0.48 34.70
C ASN A 377 17.52 0.61 35.81
N ASP A 378 16.40 1.30 35.54
CA ASP A 378 15.32 1.39 36.51
C ASP A 378 14.78 0.01 36.89
N ARG A 379 14.39 -0.10 38.17
CA ARG A 379 13.80 -1.30 38.73
C ARG A 379 12.27 -1.22 38.67
N TYR A 380 11.68 -2.33 38.24
CA TYR A 380 10.24 -2.55 38.14
C TYR A 380 9.79 -3.60 39.16
N ARG A 381 8.75 -4.36 38.85
CA ARG A 381 8.26 -5.44 39.70
C ARG A 381 9.38 -6.48 39.94
N TYR A 382 9.46 -6.98 41.16
CA TYR A 382 10.49 -7.94 41.61
C TYR A 382 11.94 -7.43 41.52
N GLY A 383 12.14 -6.11 41.41
CA GLY A 383 13.49 -5.52 41.29
C GLY A 383 14.14 -5.75 39.93
N GLU A 384 13.39 -6.22 38.94
CA GLU A 384 13.87 -6.48 37.59
C GLU A 384 14.14 -5.17 36.82
N THR A 385 15.21 -5.15 36.05
CA THR A 385 15.46 -4.13 35.02
C THR A 385 14.83 -4.54 33.69
N LEU A 386 14.75 -3.62 32.73
CA LEU A 386 14.29 -3.94 31.37
C LEU A 386 15.12 -5.04 30.72
N LEU A 387 16.42 -5.10 31.03
CA LEU A 387 17.32 -6.15 30.54
C LEU A 387 16.93 -7.54 31.06
N HIS A 388 16.42 -7.66 32.29
CA HIS A 388 15.88 -8.92 32.81
C HIS A 388 14.65 -9.38 32.02
N GLN A 389 13.72 -8.45 31.74
CA GLN A 389 12.48 -8.77 31.03
C GLN A 389 12.72 -9.22 29.59
N VAL A 390 13.70 -8.61 28.90
CA VAL A 390 14.03 -9.00 27.53
C VAL A 390 14.93 -10.24 27.46
N ALA A 391 15.63 -10.60 28.55
CA ALA A 391 16.52 -11.76 28.61
C ALA A 391 15.80 -13.10 28.42
N GLU A 392 14.47 -13.13 28.54
CA GLU A 392 13.63 -14.30 28.24
C GLU A 392 13.66 -14.67 26.75
N GLY A 393 13.93 -13.70 25.86
CA GLY A 393 14.22 -14.00 24.45
C GLY A 393 14.05 -12.89 23.42
N LYS A 394 14.03 -11.62 23.84
CA LYS A 394 13.98 -10.47 22.93
C LYS A 394 15.42 -9.96 22.66
N THR A 395 16.26 -10.76 22.00
CA THR A 395 17.71 -10.53 21.84
C THR A 395 18.07 -9.20 21.18
N ASP A 396 17.33 -8.76 20.16
CA ASP A 396 17.58 -7.46 19.52
C ASP A 396 17.31 -6.28 20.47
N MET A 397 16.29 -6.40 21.31
CA MET A 397 16.00 -5.40 22.32
C MET A 397 17.06 -5.39 23.42
N ALA A 398 17.56 -6.57 23.82
CA ALA A 398 18.69 -6.67 24.75
C ALA A 398 19.96 -6.03 24.17
N ARG A 399 20.29 -6.27 22.89
CA ARG A 399 21.40 -5.58 22.18
C ARG A 399 21.24 -4.07 22.26
N PHE A 400 20.05 -3.58 21.96
CA PHE A 400 19.74 -2.15 22.03
C PHE A 400 19.92 -1.58 23.45
N LEU A 401 19.36 -2.23 24.47
CA LEU A 401 19.45 -1.78 25.87
C LEU A 401 20.89 -1.79 26.37
N ILE A 402 21.68 -2.82 26.04
CA ILE A 402 23.10 -2.90 26.38
C ILE A 402 23.87 -1.74 25.72
N LYS A 403 23.63 -1.46 24.43
CA LYS A 403 24.22 -0.30 23.74
C LYS A 403 23.86 1.02 24.40
N LYS A 404 22.66 1.12 24.99
CA LYS A 404 22.18 2.29 25.74
C LYS A 404 22.58 2.27 27.24
N GLY A 405 23.46 1.37 27.67
CA GLY A 405 24.06 1.36 29.01
C GLY A 405 23.36 0.48 30.04
N ALA A 406 22.60 -0.53 29.63
CA ALA A 406 21.99 -1.48 30.55
C ALA A 406 23.06 -2.33 31.28
N ASP A 407 22.95 -2.42 32.61
CA ASP A 407 23.81 -3.24 33.45
C ASP A 407 23.51 -4.73 33.27
N VAL A 408 24.40 -5.41 32.54
CA VAL A 408 24.34 -6.85 32.26
C VAL A 408 24.45 -7.73 33.51
N ASN A 409 24.90 -7.16 34.63
CA ASN A 409 25.12 -7.85 35.91
C ASN A 409 24.19 -7.36 37.04
N ALA A 410 23.18 -6.56 36.70
CA ALA A 410 22.16 -6.09 37.65
C ALA A 410 21.49 -7.29 38.33
N LYS A 411 21.22 -7.19 39.63
CA LYS A 411 20.48 -8.22 40.38
C LYS A 411 19.03 -7.78 40.64
N ASN A 412 18.08 -8.69 40.43
CA ASN A 412 16.70 -8.52 40.89
C ASN A 412 16.57 -8.86 42.39
N ASN A 413 15.34 -8.91 42.92
CA ASN A 413 15.09 -9.21 44.35
C ASN A 413 15.50 -10.63 44.76
N ASP A 414 15.53 -11.57 43.82
CA ASP A 414 15.96 -12.96 44.04
C ASP A 414 17.49 -13.11 43.87
N GLY A 415 18.21 -12.03 43.58
CA GLY A 415 19.64 -12.04 43.32
C GLY A 415 19.99 -12.48 41.90
N GLU A 416 18.99 -12.76 41.05
CA GLU A 416 19.16 -13.22 39.68
C GLU A 416 19.65 -12.07 38.79
N THR A 417 20.56 -12.38 37.87
CA THR A 417 21.00 -11.47 36.80
C THR A 417 20.24 -11.74 35.50
N PRO A 418 20.32 -10.86 34.48
CA PRO A 418 19.80 -11.16 33.15
C PRO A 418 20.33 -12.49 32.58
N LEU A 419 21.56 -12.89 32.95
CA LEU A 419 22.14 -14.16 32.54
C LEU A 419 21.46 -15.37 33.20
N HIS A 420 20.99 -15.24 34.45
CA HIS A 420 20.16 -16.28 35.11
C HIS A 420 18.83 -16.44 34.39
N LYS A 421 18.18 -15.33 33.98
CA LYS A 421 16.95 -15.37 33.18
C LYS A 421 17.19 -16.05 31.84
N ALA A 422 18.22 -15.65 31.10
CA ALA A 422 18.57 -16.28 29.82
C ALA A 422 18.85 -17.79 29.98
N ALA A 423 19.52 -18.19 31.05
CA ALA A 423 19.79 -19.59 31.40
C ALA A 423 18.53 -20.39 31.73
N ARG A 424 17.61 -19.82 32.51
CA ARG A 424 16.31 -20.42 32.86
C ARG A 424 15.47 -20.73 31.62
N TYR A 425 15.40 -19.78 30.67
CA TYR A 425 14.61 -19.90 29.45
C TYR A 425 15.36 -20.59 28.31
N GLY A 426 16.62 -21.01 28.53
CA GLY A 426 17.40 -21.74 27.54
C GLY A 426 17.84 -20.91 26.33
N ASN A 427 17.88 -19.58 26.44
CA ASN A 427 18.18 -18.70 25.32
C ASN A 427 19.69 -18.56 25.07
N VAL A 428 20.23 -19.46 24.24
CA VAL A 428 21.68 -19.54 23.92
C VAL A 428 22.20 -18.26 23.27
N GLU A 429 21.45 -17.64 22.37
CA GLU A 429 21.87 -16.39 21.71
C GLU A 429 21.99 -15.23 22.72
N MET A 430 21.01 -15.10 23.61
CA MET A 430 21.04 -14.12 24.71
C MET A 430 22.20 -14.39 25.68
N ILE A 431 22.49 -15.65 25.99
CA ILE A 431 23.63 -16.03 26.82
C ILE A 431 24.94 -15.56 26.19
N HIS A 432 25.14 -15.82 24.89
CA HIS A 432 26.33 -15.35 24.18
C HIS A 432 26.42 -13.82 24.18
N LEU A 433 25.33 -13.13 23.84
CA LEU A 433 25.26 -11.68 23.84
C LEU A 433 25.64 -11.09 25.21
N LEU A 434 25.04 -11.58 26.29
CA LEU A 434 25.29 -11.07 27.64
C LEU A 434 26.74 -11.31 28.05
N ILE A 435 27.30 -12.49 27.79
CA ILE A 435 28.68 -12.81 28.17
C ILE A 435 29.68 -11.99 27.35
N GLU A 436 29.46 -11.83 26.04
CA GLU A 436 30.28 -10.98 25.17
C GLU A 436 30.32 -9.53 25.66
N ASN A 437 29.26 -9.06 26.31
CA ASN A 437 29.14 -7.73 26.91
C ASN A 437 29.48 -7.70 28.42
N GLY A 438 30.13 -8.74 28.95
CA GLY A 438 30.70 -8.74 30.30
C GLY A 438 29.81 -9.31 31.42
N ALA A 439 28.77 -10.08 31.09
CA ALA A 439 27.99 -10.79 32.10
C ALA A 439 28.83 -11.88 32.80
N ASP A 440 28.80 -11.89 34.12
CA ASP A 440 29.57 -12.82 34.94
C ASP A 440 28.78 -14.12 35.16
N ALA A 441 29.22 -15.19 34.49
CA ALA A 441 28.66 -16.53 34.59
C ALA A 441 28.91 -17.23 35.94
N GLY A 442 29.73 -16.63 36.82
CA GLY A 442 29.97 -17.09 38.19
C GLY A 442 29.14 -16.38 39.25
N LYS A 443 28.34 -15.37 38.91
CA LYS A 443 27.47 -14.71 39.90
C LYS A 443 26.40 -15.67 40.40
N GLU A 444 26.24 -15.74 41.71
CA GLU A 444 25.20 -16.52 42.37
C GLU A 444 23.96 -15.65 42.66
N ASP A 445 22.78 -16.27 42.53
CA ASP A 445 21.53 -15.73 43.05
C ASP A 445 21.43 -15.90 44.59
N ASN A 446 20.31 -15.51 45.21
CA ASN A 446 20.15 -15.61 46.66
C ASN A 446 20.05 -17.05 47.19
N LYS A 447 19.90 -18.05 46.31
CA LYS A 447 19.87 -19.48 46.63
C LYS A 447 21.24 -20.14 46.43
N GLY A 448 22.24 -19.38 45.97
CA GLY A 448 23.55 -19.89 45.60
C GLY A 448 23.57 -20.53 44.21
N ASP A 449 22.49 -20.46 43.43
CA ASP A 449 22.45 -21.00 42.07
C ASP A 449 23.17 -20.01 41.14
N THR A 450 24.22 -20.46 40.44
CA THR A 450 24.83 -19.75 39.29
C THR A 450 23.93 -19.87 38.04
N PRO A 451 24.17 -19.10 36.96
CA PRO A 451 23.47 -19.31 35.69
C PRO A 451 23.61 -20.75 35.16
N VAL A 452 24.75 -21.41 35.39
CA VAL A 452 24.97 -22.80 34.97
C VAL A 452 24.09 -23.76 35.76
N GLU A 453 23.97 -23.57 37.08
CA GLU A 453 23.09 -24.36 37.95
C GLU A 453 21.63 -24.09 37.65
N THR A 454 21.27 -22.84 37.36
CA THR A 454 19.95 -22.46 36.85
C THR A 454 19.61 -23.21 35.57
N ALA A 455 20.48 -23.20 34.54
CA ALA A 455 20.25 -23.96 33.32
C ALA A 455 20.09 -25.46 33.58
N LYS A 456 20.88 -26.03 34.49
CA LYS A 456 20.78 -27.45 34.90
C LYS A 456 19.44 -27.75 35.57
N LYS A 457 19.00 -26.91 36.49
CA LYS A 457 17.76 -27.06 37.28
C LYS A 457 16.51 -27.08 36.39
N TYR A 458 16.51 -26.30 35.32
CA TYR A 458 15.40 -26.22 34.36
C TYR A 458 15.57 -27.15 33.14
N GLY A 459 16.60 -28.01 33.10
CA GLY A 459 16.81 -28.97 32.00
C GLY A 459 17.26 -28.33 30.68
N MET A 460 17.90 -27.16 30.72
CA MET A 460 18.32 -26.40 29.54
C MET A 460 19.73 -26.79 29.10
N ASP A 461 19.88 -28.00 28.54
CA ASP A 461 21.20 -28.59 28.23
C ASP A 461 22.05 -27.75 27.27
N LYS A 462 21.46 -27.15 26.24
CA LYS A 462 22.18 -26.29 25.29
C LYS A 462 22.68 -25.00 25.94
N ALA A 463 21.86 -24.38 26.79
CA ALA A 463 22.24 -23.19 27.55
C ALA A 463 23.35 -23.50 28.57
N LYS A 464 23.23 -24.63 29.26
CA LYS A 464 24.26 -25.14 30.17
C LYS A 464 25.59 -25.34 29.44
N GLN A 465 25.57 -25.93 28.25
CA GLN A 465 26.77 -26.10 27.43
C GLN A 465 27.36 -24.75 27.01
N ALA A 466 26.54 -23.83 26.48
CA ALA A 466 26.98 -22.50 26.08
C ALA A 466 27.62 -21.69 27.23
N LEU A 467 27.04 -21.75 28.44
CA LEU A 467 27.59 -21.11 29.64
C LEU A 467 28.94 -21.71 30.06
N ARG A 468 29.11 -23.04 29.94
CA ARG A 468 30.38 -23.73 30.22
C ARG A 468 31.46 -23.35 29.21
N ASP A 469 31.11 -23.32 27.92
CA ASP A 469 32.04 -22.97 26.85
C ASP A 469 32.50 -21.51 26.98
N ALA A 470 31.59 -20.61 27.33
CA ALA A 470 31.89 -19.20 27.53
C ALA A 470 32.76 -18.95 28.79
N LYS A 471 32.53 -19.69 29.89
CA LYS A 471 33.38 -19.66 31.10
C LYS A 471 34.83 -20.07 30.79
N ASN A 472 35.01 -21.11 29.96
CA ASN A 472 36.33 -21.59 29.55
C ASN A 472 37.06 -20.60 28.62
N LYS A 473 36.34 -19.93 27.73
CA LYS A 473 36.90 -18.95 26.78
C LYS A 473 37.33 -17.62 27.45
N TYR A 474 36.63 -17.19 28.49
CA TYR A 474 36.99 -15.99 29.27
C TYR A 474 38.15 -16.23 30.24
N ALA A 475 38.27 -17.43 30.81
CA ALA A 475 39.45 -17.83 31.61
C ALA A 475 40.74 -17.81 30.77
N ALA A 476 40.68 -18.15 29.48
CA ALA A 476 41.81 -18.12 28.55
C ALA A 476 42.22 -16.71 28.07
N LYS A 477 41.30 -15.71 28.09
CA LYS A 477 41.61 -14.33 27.68
C LYS A 477 42.30 -13.50 28.78
N LYS A 478 42.21 -13.91 30.04
CA LYS A 478 42.84 -13.20 31.18
C LYS A 478 44.35 -13.47 31.31
N THR A 479 44.88 -14.46 30.59
CA THR A 479 46.28 -14.94 30.66
C THR A 479 47.12 -14.62 29.43
N ALA A 480 46.57 -13.97 28.39
CA ALA A 480 47.29 -13.70 27.14
C ALA A 480 47.51 -12.20 26.90
N THR A 481 48.74 -11.73 27.10
CA THR A 481 49.27 -10.48 26.53
C THR A 481 49.40 -10.63 25.00
N PRO A 482 49.01 -9.64 24.18
CA PRO A 482 49.02 -9.82 22.74
C PRO A 482 50.40 -9.56 22.14
N SER A 483 51.05 -10.62 21.64
CA SER A 483 52.03 -10.53 20.55
C SER A 483 51.50 -11.33 19.37
N TYR A 484 51.22 -10.68 18.25
CA TYR A 484 50.69 -11.34 17.05
C TYR A 484 51.77 -11.38 15.96
N SER A 485 52.10 -12.59 15.49
CA SER A 485 52.72 -12.80 14.18
C SER A 485 51.79 -13.70 13.35
N PRO A 486 51.50 -13.37 12.08
CA PRO A 486 50.60 -14.17 11.24
C PRO A 486 51.37 -14.93 10.16
N LYS A 487 50.99 -16.20 9.94
CA LYS A 487 50.96 -16.96 8.67
C LYS A 487 50.63 -18.42 9.05
N SER A 488 49.79 -19.17 8.38
CA SER A 488 49.52 -19.41 6.94
C SER A 488 48.13 -20.08 6.82
N ALA A 489 47.48 -20.34 5.69
CA ALA A 489 47.47 -19.88 4.31
C ALA A 489 46.29 -20.65 3.66
N VAL A 490 45.30 -19.95 3.09
CA VAL A 490 44.37 -20.51 2.10
C VAL A 490 44.37 -19.58 0.89
N LYS A 491 44.54 -20.18 -0.30
CA LYS A 491 44.93 -19.54 -1.56
C LYS A 491 43.97 -18.47 -2.08
N GLU A 492 44.58 -17.43 -2.62
CA GLU A 492 44.03 -16.21 -3.20
C GLU A 492 43.12 -16.43 -4.43
N LYS A 493 42.07 -15.62 -4.51
CA LYS A 493 41.67 -14.94 -5.75
C LYS A 493 41.80 -13.44 -5.48
N LEU A 494 42.44 -12.74 -6.41
CA LEU A 494 42.84 -11.32 -6.38
C LEU A 494 41.99 -10.45 -5.45
N PHE A 495 42.53 -10.11 -4.29
CA PHE A 495 42.18 -8.88 -3.58
C PHE A 495 43.44 -8.02 -3.61
N VAL A 496 43.31 -6.81 -4.15
CA VAL A 496 44.34 -5.77 -4.04
C VAL A 496 44.65 -5.59 -2.55
N ASN A 497 45.93 -5.57 -2.21
CA ASN A 497 46.40 -5.40 -0.84
C ASN A 497 45.93 -4.02 -0.34
N ILE A 498 44.92 -4.00 0.54
CA ILE A 498 44.24 -2.80 1.09
C ILE A 498 45.19 -1.80 1.81
N HIS A 499 46.45 -2.16 1.97
CA HIS A 499 47.50 -1.31 2.56
C HIS A 499 48.33 -0.54 1.52
N GLU A 500 48.03 -0.68 0.22
CA GLU A 500 48.69 0.05 -0.89
C GLU A 500 47.77 1.13 -1.52
N ILE A 501 46.70 1.51 -0.83
CA ILE A 501 45.75 2.53 -1.30
C ILE A 501 46.16 3.91 -0.79
N PRO A 502 46.19 4.94 -1.65
CA PRO A 502 46.79 6.24 -1.32
C PRO A 502 46.07 7.02 -0.22
N ASP A 503 46.85 7.75 0.59
CA ASP A 503 46.37 8.66 1.63
C ASP A 503 45.65 9.89 1.04
N PHE A 504 44.45 10.16 1.55
CA PHE A 504 43.65 11.35 1.26
C PHE A 504 44.11 12.55 2.07
N LYS A 505 44.25 13.68 1.39
CA LYS A 505 44.55 14.95 2.05
C LYS A 505 43.29 15.46 2.73
N SER A 506 43.34 15.61 4.05
CA SER A 506 42.21 15.91 4.94
C SER A 506 41.79 17.39 4.96
N ALA A 507 42.58 18.30 4.37
CA ALA A 507 42.24 19.71 4.27
C ALA A 507 42.48 20.22 2.84
N PRO A 508 41.45 20.79 2.17
CA PRO A 508 41.60 21.35 0.84
C PRO A 508 42.53 22.57 0.88
N ARG A 509 43.45 22.64 -0.07
CA ARG A 509 44.33 23.79 -0.30
C ARG A 509 43.57 24.87 -1.05
N GLN A 510 44.10 26.10 -1.01
CA GLN A 510 43.53 27.28 -1.68
C GLN A 510 43.26 27.09 -3.21
N ASN A 511 43.93 26.11 -3.84
CA ASN A 511 43.83 25.82 -5.27
C ASN A 511 43.03 24.53 -5.58
N ASP A 512 42.37 23.92 -4.60
CA ASP A 512 41.54 22.73 -4.83
C ASP A 512 40.19 23.14 -5.41
N ILE A 513 39.64 22.29 -6.29
CA ILE A 513 38.50 22.61 -7.17
C ILE A 513 37.43 21.55 -7.00
N ALA A 514 36.17 21.98 -6.99
CA ALA A 514 35.02 21.08 -7.02
C ALA A 514 34.08 21.40 -8.18
N VAL A 515 33.49 20.36 -8.76
CA VAL A 515 32.39 20.45 -9.73
C VAL A 515 31.22 19.69 -9.15
N VAL A 516 30.07 20.34 -9.02
CA VAL A 516 28.84 19.80 -8.47
C VAL A 516 27.78 19.91 -9.54
N ILE A 517 27.25 18.78 -9.97
CA ILE A 517 26.22 18.69 -11.01
C ILE A 517 24.99 18.04 -10.38
N GLY A 518 23.87 18.75 -10.29
CA GLY A 518 22.61 18.21 -9.79
C GLY A 518 21.49 18.36 -10.80
N ILE A 519 20.84 17.28 -11.20
CA ILE A 519 19.77 17.35 -12.21
C ILE A 519 18.48 16.90 -11.56
N GLU A 520 17.77 17.85 -10.94
CA GLU A 520 16.71 17.58 -9.96
C GLU A 520 15.29 17.88 -10.52
N ASN A 521 15.15 18.88 -11.40
CA ASN A 521 13.88 19.39 -11.93
C ASN A 521 13.81 19.48 -13.47
N TYR A 522 14.57 18.66 -14.20
CA TYR A 522 14.67 18.78 -15.65
C TYR A 522 13.32 18.47 -16.34
N ARG A 523 12.73 19.52 -16.96
CA ARG A 523 11.51 19.56 -17.80
C ARG A 523 10.47 18.45 -17.63
N GLY A 524 9.36 18.79 -16.98
CA GLY A 524 8.08 18.07 -17.14
C GLY A 524 7.96 16.74 -16.38
N LEU A 525 8.97 16.36 -15.61
CA LEU A 525 8.83 15.33 -14.60
C LEU A 525 7.77 15.78 -13.56
N PRO A 526 6.92 14.87 -13.03
CA PRO A 526 6.07 15.18 -11.89
C PRO A 526 6.97 15.80 -10.82
N LYS A 527 6.55 16.92 -10.21
CA LYS A 527 7.27 17.48 -9.05
C LYS A 527 7.43 16.36 -8.04
N SER A 528 8.60 15.75 -8.04
CA SER A 528 8.96 14.78 -7.06
C SER A 528 9.28 15.62 -5.82
N GLU A 529 8.81 15.20 -4.64
CA GLU A 529 9.04 15.95 -3.38
C GLU A 529 10.55 15.99 -2.98
N TYR A 530 11.46 15.58 -3.87
CA TYR A 530 12.90 15.39 -3.69
C TYR A 530 13.74 16.70 -3.76
N SER A 531 13.19 17.88 -3.43
CA SER A 531 13.88 19.16 -3.68
C SER A 531 14.12 20.03 -2.44
N LYS A 532 14.96 19.54 -1.52
CA LYS A 532 16.05 20.39 -1.03
C LYS A 532 17.29 19.95 -1.79
N SER A 533 17.90 20.84 -2.58
CA SER A 533 18.89 20.42 -3.56
C SER A 533 20.10 19.73 -2.92
N ASP A 534 20.24 18.43 -3.14
CA ASP A 534 21.39 17.65 -2.67
C ASP A 534 22.69 18.28 -3.19
N ALA A 535 22.67 18.82 -4.41
CA ALA A 535 23.78 19.59 -4.97
C ALA A 535 24.08 20.88 -4.19
N GLY A 536 23.05 21.58 -3.70
CA GLY A 536 23.22 22.76 -2.84
C GLY A 536 23.82 22.39 -1.49
N ILE A 537 23.32 21.32 -0.89
CA ILE A 537 23.81 20.77 0.38
C ILE A 537 25.28 20.33 0.26
N VAL A 538 25.63 19.60 -0.81
CA VAL A 538 27.01 19.18 -1.10
C VAL A 538 27.93 20.39 -1.32
N LYS A 539 27.47 21.43 -2.02
CA LYS A 539 28.22 22.69 -2.15
C LYS A 539 28.51 23.29 -0.77
N ASP A 540 27.53 23.34 0.12
CA ASP A 540 27.70 23.90 1.46
C ASP A 540 28.65 23.05 2.33
N TYR A 541 28.63 21.72 2.20
CA TYR A 541 29.62 20.85 2.83
C TYR A 541 31.03 21.06 2.29
N LEU A 542 31.19 21.20 0.98
CA LEU A 542 32.49 21.50 0.37
C LEU A 542 33.04 22.85 0.88
N LYS A 543 32.18 23.86 1.05
CA LYS A 543 32.56 25.13 1.70
C LYS A 543 32.99 24.91 3.15
N ALA A 544 32.25 24.11 3.92
CA ALA A 544 32.58 23.77 5.30
C ALA A 544 33.89 22.96 5.42
N LEU A 545 34.26 22.20 4.39
CA LEU A 545 35.54 21.53 4.28
C LEU A 545 36.70 22.49 3.96
N GLY A 546 36.43 23.71 3.50
CA GLY A 546 37.43 24.74 3.22
C GLY A 546 37.61 25.07 1.73
N TYR A 547 36.78 24.52 0.83
CA TYR A 547 36.79 24.92 -0.57
C TYR A 547 36.33 26.38 -0.72
N GLN A 548 37.07 27.15 -1.50
CA GLN A 548 36.70 28.53 -1.83
C GLN A 548 35.51 28.51 -2.80
N GLU A 549 34.50 29.32 -2.55
CA GLU A 549 33.28 29.34 -3.38
C GLU A 549 33.56 29.59 -4.88
N ARG A 550 34.55 30.43 -5.20
CA ARG A 550 35.01 30.66 -6.59
C ARG A 550 35.65 29.45 -7.29
N ASN A 551 35.97 28.40 -6.54
CA ASN A 551 36.54 27.14 -7.02
C ASN A 551 35.49 26.01 -7.04
N ILE A 552 34.21 26.30 -6.73
CA ILE A 552 33.12 25.33 -6.82
C ILE A 552 32.24 25.72 -8.03
N ALA A 553 32.23 24.89 -9.06
CA ALA A 553 31.23 24.99 -10.13
C ALA A 553 29.96 24.25 -9.70
N LEU A 554 28.82 24.92 -9.69
CA LEU A 554 27.51 24.33 -9.41
C LEU A 554 26.63 24.42 -10.66
N LEU A 555 26.28 23.28 -11.23
CA LEU A 555 25.33 23.15 -12.34
C LEU A 555 24.07 22.49 -11.81
N ILE A 556 22.92 23.15 -11.95
CA ILE A 556 21.63 22.56 -11.57
C ILE A 556 20.57 22.73 -12.65
N ASP A 557 19.72 21.72 -12.81
CA ASP A 557 18.51 21.74 -13.64
C ASP A 557 18.74 22.26 -15.07
N ASP A 558 18.05 23.34 -15.47
CA ASP A 558 18.17 23.95 -16.81
C ASP A 558 19.60 24.42 -17.14
N LYS A 559 20.49 24.54 -16.14
CA LYS A 559 21.92 24.88 -16.30
C LYS A 559 22.84 23.67 -16.30
N ALA A 560 22.30 22.46 -16.17
CA ALA A 560 23.01 21.19 -16.25
C ALA A 560 22.76 20.48 -17.59
N SER A 561 22.58 21.24 -18.69
CA SER A 561 22.50 20.66 -20.03
C SER A 561 23.79 19.93 -20.40
N LEU A 562 23.73 18.97 -21.33
CA LEU A 562 24.91 18.26 -21.84
C LEU A 562 25.99 19.22 -22.35
N SER A 563 25.57 20.35 -22.95
CA SER A 563 26.48 21.41 -23.40
C SER A 563 27.20 22.08 -22.22
N ASP A 564 26.48 22.44 -21.17
CA ASP A 564 27.04 23.09 -19.98
C ASP A 564 27.93 22.15 -19.16
N ILE A 565 27.55 20.87 -19.06
CA ILE A 565 28.37 19.83 -18.45
C ILE A 565 29.68 19.67 -19.23
N LYS A 566 29.62 19.54 -20.56
CA LYS A 566 30.82 19.49 -21.42
C LYS A 566 31.69 20.72 -21.24
N LYS A 567 31.11 21.92 -21.29
CA LYS A 567 31.84 23.18 -21.11
C LYS A 567 32.52 23.24 -19.74
N THR A 568 31.86 22.75 -18.70
CA THR A 568 32.41 22.78 -17.34
C THR A 568 33.51 21.74 -17.15
N VAL A 569 33.26 20.48 -17.50
CA VAL A 569 34.20 19.36 -17.30
C VAL A 569 35.38 19.41 -18.27
N GLU A 570 35.15 19.78 -19.53
CA GLU A 570 36.18 19.71 -20.58
C GLU A 570 36.88 21.04 -20.84
N THR A 571 36.34 22.17 -20.37
CA THR A 571 36.96 23.49 -20.61
C THR A 571 37.23 24.25 -19.31
N TRP A 572 36.21 24.49 -18.47
CA TRP A 572 36.38 25.26 -17.24
C TRP A 572 37.34 24.58 -16.25
N LEU A 573 37.14 23.27 -16.02
CA LEU A 573 37.90 22.49 -15.05
C LEU A 573 39.39 22.39 -15.42
N PRO A 574 39.78 21.95 -16.65
CA PRO A 574 41.19 21.88 -17.03
C PRO A 574 41.92 23.23 -16.97
N ASN A 575 41.23 24.33 -17.28
CA ASN A 575 41.84 25.68 -17.29
C ASN A 575 42.08 26.27 -15.90
N ARG A 576 41.44 25.72 -14.85
CA ARG A 576 41.59 26.22 -13.47
C ARG A 576 42.48 25.35 -12.60
N ILE A 577 42.67 24.08 -12.96
CA ILE A 577 43.51 23.15 -12.19
C ILE A 577 44.97 23.57 -12.24
N LYS A 578 45.59 23.63 -11.07
CA LYS A 578 47.03 23.82 -10.92
C LYS A 578 47.71 22.50 -10.56
N LYS A 579 49.01 22.41 -10.85
CA LYS A 579 49.83 21.24 -10.51
C LYS A 579 49.71 20.97 -9.02
N GLY A 580 49.22 19.78 -8.69
CA GLY A 580 49.08 19.34 -7.31
C GLY A 580 47.73 19.63 -6.67
N SER A 581 46.73 20.20 -7.35
CA SER A 581 45.37 20.39 -6.80
C SER A 581 44.64 19.07 -6.54
N GLN A 582 43.73 19.04 -5.57
CA GLN A 582 42.67 18.04 -5.45
C GLN A 582 41.45 18.48 -6.28
N VAL A 583 40.81 17.51 -6.93
CA VAL A 583 39.58 17.73 -7.72
C VAL A 583 38.49 16.84 -7.15
N VAL A 584 37.35 17.43 -6.79
CA VAL A 584 36.13 16.69 -6.39
C VAL A 584 35.05 16.91 -7.44
N ILE A 585 34.42 15.83 -7.90
CA ILE A 585 33.28 15.90 -8.81
C ILE A 585 32.11 15.18 -8.16
N TYR A 586 31.03 15.89 -7.91
CA TYR A 586 29.77 15.32 -7.47
C TYR A 586 28.76 15.36 -8.60
N TYR A 587 28.04 14.26 -8.81
CA TYR A 587 26.94 14.18 -9.75
C TYR A 587 25.73 13.53 -9.08
N SER A 588 24.62 14.28 -9.00
CA SER A 588 23.29 13.77 -8.62
C SER A 588 22.49 13.46 -9.87
N GLY A 589 22.22 12.16 -10.09
CA GLY A 589 21.54 11.62 -11.26
C GLY A 589 21.47 10.10 -11.23
N HIS A 590 20.85 9.47 -12.21
CA HIS A 590 20.77 8.02 -12.40
C HIS A 590 21.75 7.52 -13.46
N GLY A 591 22.16 6.27 -13.35
CA GLY A 591 23.04 5.64 -14.32
C GLY A 591 22.24 4.83 -15.34
N ALA A 592 22.30 5.19 -16.62
CA ALA A 592 21.65 4.47 -17.71
C ALA A 592 22.69 3.74 -18.58
N PRO A 593 22.65 2.40 -18.71
CA PRO A 593 23.45 1.69 -19.67
C PRO A 593 22.89 1.92 -21.07
N GLU A 594 23.74 2.26 -22.03
CA GLU A 594 23.34 2.30 -23.43
C GLU A 594 23.51 0.90 -24.06
N PRO A 595 22.41 0.22 -24.42
CA PRO A 595 22.46 -1.20 -24.80
C PRO A 595 23.31 -1.48 -26.05
N LYS A 596 23.49 -0.48 -26.92
CA LYS A 596 24.22 -0.60 -28.19
C LYS A 596 25.73 -0.45 -28.03
N THR A 597 26.17 0.42 -27.12
CA THR A 597 27.59 0.78 -26.94
C THR A 597 28.21 0.10 -25.73
N GLY A 598 27.39 -0.38 -24.79
CA GLY A 598 27.84 -0.92 -23.51
C GLY A 598 28.41 0.14 -22.57
N ASP A 599 28.38 1.41 -22.96
CA ASP A 599 28.83 2.52 -22.13
C ASP A 599 27.73 2.94 -21.15
N ALA A 600 28.14 3.49 -20.02
CA ALA A 600 27.24 3.96 -18.97
C ALA A 600 27.14 5.48 -19.03
N TYR A 601 25.92 5.99 -19.07
CA TYR A 601 25.62 7.41 -19.10
C TYR A 601 25.03 7.86 -17.77
N ILE A 602 25.35 9.10 -17.39
CA ILE A 602 24.74 9.75 -16.23
C ILE A 602 23.60 10.64 -16.73
N VAL A 603 22.37 10.39 -16.27
CA VAL A 603 21.10 11.00 -16.74
C VAL A 603 20.16 11.33 -15.56
N PRO A 604 19.14 12.20 -15.70
CA PRO A 604 18.26 12.59 -14.59
C PRO A 604 17.29 11.51 -14.09
N PHE A 605 16.90 10.54 -14.91
CA PHE A 605 15.88 9.54 -14.56
C PHE A 605 16.22 8.14 -15.09
N ASP A 606 15.88 7.11 -14.31
CA ASP A 606 16.12 5.71 -14.63
C ASP A 606 15.33 5.26 -15.88
N GLY A 607 16.05 4.83 -16.93
CA GLY A 607 15.49 4.03 -18.01
C GLY A 607 14.72 4.77 -19.12
N ASP A 608 14.75 6.11 -19.17
CA ASP A 608 14.22 6.88 -20.31
C ASP A 608 15.36 7.33 -21.25
N PRO A 609 15.53 6.68 -22.41
CA PRO A 609 16.57 7.06 -23.38
C PRO A 609 16.36 8.46 -23.99
N GLY A 610 15.19 9.08 -23.82
CA GLY A 610 14.89 10.43 -24.31
C GLY A 610 15.76 11.55 -23.72
N TYR A 611 16.40 11.33 -22.57
CA TYR A 611 17.25 12.33 -21.90
C TYR A 611 18.75 12.20 -22.19
N LEU A 612 19.18 11.14 -22.90
CA LEU A 612 20.59 10.93 -23.25
C LEU A 612 21.14 12.07 -24.10
N ASP A 613 20.34 12.57 -25.04
CA ASP A 613 20.72 13.65 -25.95
C ASP A 613 20.78 15.03 -25.24
N ASP A 614 20.02 15.17 -24.15
CA ASP A 614 19.82 16.44 -23.44
C ASP A 614 20.81 16.66 -22.30
N THR A 615 21.10 15.61 -21.50
CA THR A 615 21.91 15.68 -20.28
C THR A 615 22.90 14.51 -20.12
N GLY A 616 22.77 13.47 -20.94
CA GLY A 616 23.54 12.24 -20.86
C GLY A 616 25.04 12.45 -21.05
N TYR A 617 25.80 12.36 -19.96
CA TYR A 617 27.27 12.42 -20.02
C TYR A 617 27.88 11.03 -19.85
N SER A 618 28.62 10.57 -20.87
CA SER A 618 29.29 9.26 -20.85
C SER A 618 30.31 9.20 -19.71
N LEU A 619 30.21 8.15 -18.91
CA LEU A 619 31.12 7.90 -17.79
C LEU A 619 32.53 7.55 -18.29
N LYS A 620 32.63 6.77 -19.37
CA LYS A 620 33.92 6.52 -20.04
C LYS A 620 34.57 7.82 -20.49
N ARG A 621 33.81 8.72 -21.12
CA ARG A 621 34.29 10.04 -21.55
C ARG A 621 34.70 10.91 -20.36
N LEU A 622 33.98 10.86 -19.25
CA LEU A 622 34.37 11.53 -18.01
C LEU A 622 35.77 11.07 -17.57
N TYR A 623 35.98 9.77 -17.42
CA TYR A 623 37.28 9.22 -17.00
C TYR A 623 38.42 9.58 -17.95
N GLU A 624 38.19 9.48 -19.27
CA GLU A 624 39.19 9.86 -20.26
C GLU A 624 39.63 11.33 -20.15
N LYS A 625 38.71 12.23 -19.76
CA LYS A 625 39.01 13.66 -19.57
C LYS A 625 39.68 13.91 -18.23
N LEU A 626 39.21 13.27 -17.16
CA LEU A 626 39.80 13.40 -15.82
C LEU A 626 41.23 12.83 -15.77
N GLY A 627 41.49 11.72 -16.46
CA GLY A 627 42.82 11.12 -16.54
C GLY A 627 43.88 12.02 -17.22
N LYS A 628 43.47 13.07 -17.95
CA LYS A 628 44.36 14.04 -18.60
C LYS A 628 44.64 15.27 -17.73
N LEU A 629 43.99 15.41 -16.58
CA LEU A 629 44.16 16.55 -15.68
C LEU A 629 45.50 16.46 -14.93
N LYS A 630 46.15 17.61 -14.75
CA LYS A 630 47.39 17.74 -13.94
C LYS A 630 47.10 17.90 -12.44
N ALA A 631 46.08 17.22 -11.93
CA ALA A 631 45.73 17.18 -10.51
C ALA A 631 46.72 16.27 -9.74
N ALA A 632 46.75 16.35 -8.42
CA ALA A 632 47.37 15.32 -7.58
C ALA A 632 46.38 14.20 -7.25
N GLN A 633 45.11 14.55 -7.05
CA GLN A 633 44.08 13.63 -6.61
C GLN A 633 42.74 14.00 -7.23
N ILE A 634 41.96 12.99 -7.63
CA ILE A 634 40.65 13.14 -8.23
C ILE A 634 39.66 12.24 -7.47
N VAL A 635 38.57 12.83 -6.99
CA VAL A 635 37.48 12.16 -6.27
C VAL A 635 36.21 12.37 -7.08
N VAL A 636 35.53 11.29 -7.44
CA VAL A 636 34.26 11.32 -8.17
C VAL A 636 33.20 10.66 -7.31
N LEU A 637 32.20 11.43 -6.94
CA LEU A 637 31.06 11.04 -6.12
C LEU A 637 29.84 10.94 -7.05
N LEU A 638 29.35 9.71 -7.27
CA LEU A 638 28.17 9.46 -8.08
C LEU A 638 27.04 9.04 -7.15
N ASP A 639 26.06 9.91 -7.01
CA ASP A 639 24.87 9.71 -6.19
C ASP A 639 23.79 9.01 -7.03
N SER A 640 24.15 7.85 -7.62
CA SER A 640 23.36 7.19 -8.66
C SER A 640 23.12 5.71 -8.39
N CYS A 641 21.89 5.26 -8.62
CA CYS A 641 21.56 3.86 -8.87
C CYS A 641 21.68 3.60 -10.39
N PHE A 642 22.57 2.69 -10.83
CA PHE A 642 22.62 2.23 -12.23
C PHE A 642 21.50 1.21 -12.51
N SER A 643 20.33 1.62 -13.00
CA SER A 643 19.28 0.69 -13.44
C SER A 643 19.49 0.28 -14.91
N GLY A 644 19.11 -0.93 -15.30
CA GLY A 644 19.24 -1.38 -16.69
C GLY A 644 17.88 -1.46 -17.38
N SER A 645 17.90 -1.27 -18.69
CA SER A 645 16.72 -1.34 -19.56
C SER A 645 15.94 -2.65 -19.33
N GLY A 646 14.71 -2.55 -18.82
CA GLY A 646 13.85 -3.68 -18.47
C GLY A 646 13.92 -4.13 -17.00
N GLY A 647 14.41 -3.29 -16.09
CA GLY A 647 14.46 -3.60 -14.65
C GLY A 647 15.56 -4.59 -14.28
N ARG A 648 16.54 -4.83 -15.16
CA ARG A 648 17.76 -5.58 -14.84
C ARG A 648 18.98 -4.77 -15.27
N SER A 649 19.69 -4.24 -14.29
CA SER A 649 20.95 -3.52 -14.46
C SER A 649 21.97 -4.35 -15.24
N VAL A 650 22.49 -3.76 -16.32
CA VAL A 650 23.50 -4.37 -17.20
C VAL A 650 24.91 -4.23 -16.58
N LEU A 651 25.04 -3.48 -15.47
CA LEU A 651 26.17 -3.57 -14.55
C LEU A 651 25.77 -4.37 -13.29
N ALA A 652 25.43 -5.65 -13.51
CA ALA A 652 25.19 -6.67 -12.48
C ALA A 652 24.02 -6.43 -11.49
N GLN A 653 23.56 -7.51 -10.86
CA GLN A 653 22.48 -7.53 -9.87
C GLN A 653 22.63 -6.45 -8.78
N GLY A 654 21.74 -5.45 -8.80
CA GLY A 654 21.58 -4.43 -7.75
C GLY A 654 22.33 -3.13 -8.06
N ALA A 655 21.59 -2.11 -8.46
CA ALA A 655 22.03 -0.72 -8.63
C ALA A 655 22.32 -0.06 -7.27
N ARG A 656 23.45 0.65 -7.11
CA ARG A 656 24.01 1.07 -5.81
C ARG A 656 24.76 2.41 -5.88
N PRO A 657 24.72 3.25 -4.81
CA PRO A 657 25.59 4.42 -4.65
C PRO A 657 27.07 4.08 -4.85
N LEU A 658 27.80 4.95 -5.55
CA LEU A 658 29.14 4.67 -6.06
C LEU A 658 30.08 5.85 -5.82
N VAL A 659 31.07 5.67 -4.95
CA VAL A 659 32.16 6.62 -4.77
C VAL A 659 33.42 6.06 -5.39
N MET A 660 33.96 6.77 -6.38
CA MET A 660 35.17 6.41 -7.09
C MET A 660 36.28 7.39 -6.77
N MET A 661 37.47 6.89 -6.47
CA MET A 661 38.62 7.70 -6.11
C MET A 661 39.86 7.24 -6.84
N ALA A 662 40.65 8.19 -7.32
CA ALA A 662 41.91 7.87 -7.96
C ALA A 662 42.98 8.95 -7.73
N GLU A 663 44.23 8.52 -7.68
CA GLU A 663 45.36 9.44 -7.84
C GLU A 663 45.58 9.74 -9.32
N ALA A 664 46.03 10.97 -9.61
CA ALA A 664 46.35 11.36 -10.97
C ALA A 664 47.78 10.90 -11.36
N PRO A 665 47.99 10.40 -12.59
CA PRO A 665 46.98 10.19 -13.62
C PRO A 665 46.06 9.01 -13.27
N VAL A 666 44.76 9.18 -13.51
CA VAL A 666 43.77 8.11 -13.29
C VAL A 666 44.08 6.95 -14.24
N LYS A 667 44.46 5.81 -13.67
CA LYS A 667 44.74 4.55 -14.35
C LYS A 667 43.81 3.48 -13.78
N ALA A 668 43.58 2.41 -14.53
CA ALA A 668 42.73 1.32 -14.06
C ALA A 668 43.22 0.68 -12.74
N ASN A 669 44.52 0.75 -12.45
CA ASN A 669 45.14 0.12 -11.28
C ASN A 669 45.29 1.04 -10.06
N ASN A 670 44.89 2.31 -10.14
CA ASN A 670 44.88 3.23 -8.99
C ASN A 670 43.50 3.87 -8.76
N LEU A 671 42.46 3.21 -9.28
CA LEU A 671 41.06 3.52 -9.08
C LEU A 671 40.52 2.64 -7.94
N ALA A 672 40.06 3.27 -6.87
CA ALA A 672 39.38 2.61 -5.77
C ALA A 672 37.89 2.91 -5.83
N VAL A 673 37.05 1.89 -5.63
CA VAL A 673 35.59 2.02 -5.75
C VAL A 673 34.91 1.56 -4.47
N LEU A 674 34.24 2.49 -3.82
CA LEU A 674 33.30 2.22 -2.73
C LEU A 674 31.90 2.07 -3.32
N SER A 675 31.30 0.90 -3.12
CA SER A 675 29.92 0.64 -3.53
C SER A 675 29.09 0.07 -2.39
N ALA A 676 27.84 0.52 -2.29
CA ALA A 676 26.91 0.04 -1.27
C ALA A 676 26.16 -1.22 -1.74
N THR A 677 26.67 -2.41 -1.41
CA THR A 677 26.05 -3.77 -1.43
C THR A 677 26.61 -4.81 -2.43
N GLU A 678 26.29 -6.09 -2.16
CA GLU A 678 26.29 -7.29 -3.04
C GLU A 678 24.89 -7.96 -2.92
N GLY A 679 24.22 -8.25 -4.04
CA GLY A 679 23.05 -9.11 -4.15
C GLY A 679 21.62 -8.63 -3.79
N VAL A 680 21.36 -7.50 -3.14
CA VAL A 680 19.95 -7.07 -2.84
C VAL A 680 19.73 -5.58 -3.07
N GLN A 681 18.61 -5.26 -3.71
CA GLN A 681 18.13 -3.91 -4.02
C GLN A 681 17.80 -3.19 -2.70
N ILE A 682 18.55 -2.15 -2.34
CA ILE A 682 18.08 -1.17 -1.34
C ILE A 682 17.19 -0.22 -2.13
N SER A 683 15.89 -0.49 -2.15
CA SER A 683 14.92 0.50 -2.62
C SER A 683 14.81 1.56 -1.53
N THR A 684 15.50 2.69 -1.67
CA THR A 684 15.26 3.88 -0.86
C THR A 684 13.95 4.53 -1.31
N SER A 685 12.83 3.87 -1.06
CA SER A 685 11.48 4.34 -1.43
C SER A 685 10.94 5.45 -0.52
N SER A 686 11.80 6.10 0.29
CA SER A 686 11.46 7.34 0.98
C SER A 686 12.03 8.52 0.19
N PRO A 687 11.18 9.32 -0.47
CA PRO A 687 11.59 10.45 -1.30
C PRO A 687 12.40 11.54 -0.58
N GLU A 688 12.37 11.56 0.75
CA GLU A 688 12.90 12.67 1.54
C GLU A 688 14.28 12.41 2.16
N LYS A 689 14.79 11.16 2.15
CA LYS A 689 15.95 10.78 3.00
C LYS A 689 16.94 9.80 2.39
N GLY A 690 16.86 9.49 1.10
CA GLY A 690 17.63 8.39 0.49
C GLY A 690 18.85 8.78 -0.34
N HIS A 691 18.81 9.92 -1.02
CA HIS A 691 19.86 10.35 -1.93
C HIS A 691 20.82 11.29 -1.19
N GLY A 692 22.13 11.14 -1.40
CA GLY A 692 23.13 11.96 -0.71
C GLY A 692 23.54 11.49 0.68
N VAL A 693 22.90 10.50 1.29
CA VAL A 693 23.27 9.96 2.62
C VAL A 693 24.71 9.44 2.65
N PHE A 694 25.07 8.60 1.68
CA PHE A 694 26.43 8.07 1.57
C PHE A 694 27.43 9.20 1.33
N THR A 695 27.10 10.12 0.42
CA THR A 695 27.90 11.30 0.10
C THR A 695 28.10 12.20 1.33
N TYR A 696 27.07 12.39 2.13
CA TYR A 696 27.08 13.19 3.35
C TYR A 696 28.04 12.61 4.37
N TYR A 697 27.90 11.32 4.72
CA TYR A 697 28.80 10.68 5.69
C TYR A 697 30.22 10.56 5.15
N PHE A 698 30.39 10.37 3.85
CA PHE A 698 31.71 10.37 3.21
C PHE A 698 32.42 11.73 3.38
N LEU A 699 31.72 12.83 3.06
CA LEU A 699 32.25 14.18 3.24
C LEU A 699 32.47 14.51 4.73
N LEU A 700 31.63 13.99 5.63
CA LEU A 700 31.80 14.12 7.08
C LEU A 700 33.06 13.39 7.56
N ALA A 701 33.30 12.16 7.10
CA ALA A 701 34.51 11.41 7.43
C ALA A 701 35.78 12.15 6.96
N LEU A 702 35.75 12.75 5.76
CA LEU A 702 36.84 13.63 5.31
C LEU A 702 37.03 14.84 6.23
N LYS A 703 35.93 15.47 6.67
CA LYS A 703 35.95 16.60 7.62
C LYS A 703 36.56 16.21 8.96
N GLU A 704 36.29 15.00 9.43
CA GLU A 704 36.85 14.43 10.67
C GLU A 704 38.31 14.00 10.52
N GLY A 705 38.93 14.27 9.38
CA GLY A 705 40.35 14.06 9.14
C GLY A 705 40.71 12.60 8.87
N LYS A 706 39.75 11.75 8.47
CA LYS A 706 40.02 10.38 8.02
C LYS A 706 40.83 10.45 6.71
N LYS A 707 41.97 9.76 6.68
CA LYS A 707 42.95 9.88 5.58
C LYS A 707 43.02 8.62 4.75
N SER A 708 42.68 7.46 5.29
CA SER A 708 42.67 6.23 4.50
C SER A 708 41.26 5.86 4.06
N LEU A 709 41.17 5.15 2.94
CA LEU A 709 39.93 4.60 2.44
C LEU A 709 39.24 3.68 3.46
N SER A 710 40.03 2.91 4.21
CA SER A 710 39.56 2.04 5.28
C SER A 710 38.99 2.83 6.46
N GLU A 711 39.65 3.92 6.87
CA GLU A 711 39.15 4.78 7.96
C GLU A 711 37.84 5.46 7.57
N ILE A 712 37.75 5.96 6.34
CA ILE A 712 36.53 6.55 5.80
C ILE A 712 35.43 5.50 5.76
N TYR A 713 35.73 4.31 5.23
CA TYR A 713 34.77 3.21 5.15
C TYR A 713 34.23 2.77 6.51
N GLU A 714 35.11 2.52 7.49
CA GLU A 714 34.69 2.12 8.84
C GLU A 714 33.91 3.23 9.57
N THR A 715 34.10 4.49 9.19
CA THR A 715 33.34 5.63 9.73
C THR A 715 31.95 5.73 9.08
N VAL A 716 31.89 5.58 7.75
CA VAL A 716 30.66 5.76 6.94
C VAL A 716 29.72 4.56 7.07
N LYS A 717 30.26 3.35 7.01
CA LYS A 717 29.51 2.09 7.00
C LYS A 717 28.46 1.99 8.13
N PRO A 718 28.79 2.18 9.42
CA PRO A 718 27.79 2.04 10.48
C PRO A 718 26.70 3.10 10.41
N GLN A 719 27.00 4.32 9.93
CA GLN A 719 26.03 5.41 9.82
C GLN A 719 25.04 5.16 8.68
N VAL A 720 25.54 4.76 7.51
CA VAL A 720 24.71 4.43 6.35
C VAL A 720 23.90 3.14 6.60
N GLU A 721 24.48 2.16 7.29
CA GLU A 721 23.74 0.96 7.72
C GLU A 721 22.63 1.28 8.71
N ASP A 722 22.82 2.27 9.60
CA ASP A 722 21.80 2.71 10.54
C ASP A 722 20.66 3.44 9.81
N GLU A 723 20.98 4.37 8.90
CA GLU A 723 19.96 5.06 8.11
C GLU A 723 19.19 4.13 7.15
N ALA A 724 19.88 3.18 6.50
CA ALA A 724 19.22 2.17 5.67
C ALA A 724 18.26 1.27 6.48
N ARG A 725 18.55 1.02 7.76
CA ARG A 725 17.62 0.31 8.66
C ARG A 725 16.43 1.17 9.06
N GLN A 726 16.60 2.49 9.18
CA GLN A 726 15.54 3.43 9.53
C GLN A 726 14.53 3.68 8.37
N ILE A 727 14.96 3.57 7.11
CA ILE A 727 14.13 3.86 5.91
C ILE A 727 13.19 2.70 5.51
N ASN A 728 13.42 1.48 5.98
CA ASN A 728 12.78 0.26 5.47
C ASN A 728 11.35 -0.04 6.01
N VAL A 729 10.54 0.99 6.31
CA VAL A 729 9.21 0.83 6.96
C VAL A 729 8.01 0.97 6.00
N GLN A 730 8.19 1.22 4.70
CA GLN A 730 7.05 1.26 3.77
C GLN A 730 7.36 0.63 2.38
N GLN A 731 6.89 -0.60 2.15
CA GLN A 731 6.10 -1.10 0.99
C GLN A 731 6.21 -2.65 0.77
N SER A 732 5.04 -3.32 0.80
CA SER A 732 4.56 -4.61 0.20
C SER A 732 5.44 -5.86 -0.08
N PRO A 733 4.82 -7.06 -0.19
CA PRO A 733 5.39 -8.33 0.28
C PRO A 733 6.17 -9.07 -0.80
N SER A 734 7.49 -9.14 -0.69
CA SER A 734 8.27 -10.32 -1.09
C SER A 734 9.71 -10.19 -0.60
N LEU A 735 10.20 -11.25 0.04
CA LEU A 735 11.56 -11.46 0.55
C LEU A 735 11.99 -10.55 1.72
N HIS A 736 11.74 -11.06 2.94
CA HIS A 736 12.53 -10.74 4.13
C HIS A 736 14.04 -10.80 3.84
N PRO A 737 14.83 -9.74 4.06
CA PRO A 737 16.24 -9.89 4.34
C PRO A 737 16.42 -9.90 5.86
N ALA A 738 16.83 -11.04 6.40
CA ALA A 738 17.33 -11.13 7.77
C ALA A 738 18.51 -10.14 7.96
N PRO A 739 18.56 -9.37 9.06
CA PRO A 739 19.68 -8.48 9.38
C PRO A 739 21.04 -9.17 9.40
N GLU A 740 21.10 -10.46 9.75
CA GLU A 740 22.34 -11.25 9.69
C GLU A 740 22.83 -11.48 8.25
N LYS A 741 21.95 -11.39 7.23
CA LYS A 741 22.33 -11.46 5.81
C LYS A 741 22.80 -10.12 5.23
N LEU A 742 22.61 -9.00 5.95
CA LEU A 742 23.14 -7.67 5.60
C LEU A 742 24.59 -7.49 6.10
N ALA A 743 24.95 -8.17 7.19
CA ALA A 743 26.31 -8.23 7.70
C ALA A 743 27.24 -8.91 6.68
N GLY A 744 27.99 -8.10 5.93
CA GLY A 744 28.92 -8.57 4.88
C GLY A 744 28.63 -8.04 3.47
N ARG A 745 27.63 -7.15 3.29
CA ARG A 745 27.26 -6.68 1.94
C ARG A 745 28.02 -5.46 1.44
N PHE A 746 28.63 -4.64 2.29
CA PHE A 746 29.50 -3.57 1.82
C PHE A 746 30.89 -4.13 1.47
N LEU A 747 31.39 -3.81 0.29
CA LEU A 747 32.70 -4.26 -0.18
C LEU A 747 33.55 -3.05 -0.58
N LEU A 748 34.79 -3.05 -0.12
CA LEU A 748 35.87 -2.23 -0.66
C LEU A 748 36.48 -3.02 -1.83
N ARG A 749 36.39 -2.51 -3.06
CA ARG A 749 37.01 -3.13 -4.25
C ARG A 749 38.16 -2.30 -4.79
#